data_AF-A0A8C1ME62-F1
#
_entry.id   AF-A0A8C1ME62-F1
#
_cell.length_a   1.000
_cell.length_b   1.000
_cell.length_c   1.000
_cell.angle_alpha   90.00
_cell.angle_beta   90.00
_cell.angle_gamma   90.00
#
_symmetry.space_group_name_H-M   'P 1'
#
loop_
_entity.id
_entity.type
_entity.pdbx_description
1 polymer ?
#
loop_
_entity_poly.entity_id
_entity_poly.type
_entity_poly.pdbx_seq_one_letter_code
_entity_poly.pdbx_strand_id
1 'polypeptide(L)'
;MERSEKRLNERLRVCVATCNRADYSKLAPIMFGIKSHAEIFDLEVVVLGSHLIDDYGNTFRMIKQDEFDIHAKLHTIVRGEDEAAMVESVGLALVKLPDVLQRLAPDILLVHGDRFDALALATAAALMNIRILHLEGGEVSGTIDDSIRHAISKLAHYHAVCTRSAERHLISMCEDHSHIILAGCPSYDKLLSAHQRDDYTDIINSWLGDDVKEQSYIVALQHPVTTDIQNSIKIYELMLDALISFNKRTLILFPNIDAGSKEMVRVMRRKGIEQHPNFRAVKHVPFDQFIQLVSHAGCMIGNSSCGVREAGAFGTPVINLGTRQTGRETGENVLHVRDADTHNKIYHALELQFGKRYPCSKIYGDGNAVQRILKFMQSIDLSEPLQKKFCFPPVKECISQDIDHILETQSALAVDLGGTNLRVAIVCMKGKVVKKYMQLNPKTFEERIELMLTMCKQAMADAVHLNCRILGVGVSTGGRVNPQDGIVLHSTKLINEWSSVDIRTPISSALHLPVWVDNDGNCATLAERKFGHGKGVENFVTIITGTGIGGGIIQHNELIHGSTFCAAELGHIVVSLEGPECMCGSHGCIEAYSSGLALQREAKRLHDEDLLLVEGMSVNNKEQVNATHLLNAARLGNSKAESILHTAGTALGLGIVNILHMINPSLVILSGVLAEHYENPVRQVISQRALLSAQGTKVMVSELEDPALLGAASMVLDYTTRRTY
;
A
#
# COMPACT_ATOMS: atom_id res chain seq x y z
N MET A 1 3.10 -15.94 1.92
CA MET A 1 1.81 -16.66 2.02
C MET A 1 1.57 -17.23 3.42
N GLU A 2 2.54 -17.84 4.11
CA GLU A 2 2.33 -18.44 5.45
C GLU A 2 1.98 -17.47 6.61
N ARG A 3 2.10 -16.14 6.43
CA ARG A 3 1.72 -15.15 7.45
C ARG A 3 0.29 -14.63 7.34
N SER A 4 -0.40 -14.81 6.19
CA SER A 4 -1.74 -14.22 5.99
C SER A 4 -2.90 -15.12 6.43
N GLU A 5 -2.71 -16.44 6.48
CA GLU A 5 -3.78 -17.37 6.87
C GLU A 5 -3.94 -17.58 8.39
N LYS A 6 -3.01 -17.06 9.22
CA LYS A 6 -2.98 -17.32 10.67
C LYS A 6 -3.74 -16.32 11.55
N ARG A 7 -4.27 -15.21 11.01
CA ARG A 7 -4.71 -14.04 11.80
C ARG A 7 -6.21 -13.85 12.02
N LEU A 8 -7.07 -14.67 11.43
CA LEU A 8 -8.54 -14.52 11.55
C LEU A 8 -9.10 -14.72 12.97
N ASN A 9 -8.26 -15.06 13.97
CA ASN A 9 -8.64 -15.28 15.38
C ASN A 9 -7.77 -14.49 16.41
N GLU A 10 -6.93 -13.54 16.00
CA GLU A 10 -6.11 -12.76 16.95
C GLU A 10 -6.90 -11.55 17.49
N ARG A 11 -6.91 -11.36 18.82
CA ARG A 11 -7.52 -10.19 19.48
C ARG A 11 -6.75 -8.92 19.13
N LEU A 12 -7.47 -7.81 18.96
CA LEU A 12 -6.84 -6.50 18.71
C LEU A 12 -6.21 -5.98 20.00
N ARG A 13 -4.89 -5.73 19.97
CA ARG A 13 -4.13 -5.23 21.13
C ARG A 13 -4.21 -3.71 21.18
N VAL A 14 -4.96 -3.19 22.15
CA VAL A 14 -5.27 -1.77 22.29
C VAL A 14 -4.52 -1.20 23.47
N CYS A 15 -3.58 -0.31 23.20
CA CYS A 15 -2.94 0.49 24.24
C CYS A 15 -3.75 1.78 24.46
N VAL A 16 -4.10 2.08 25.70
CA VAL A 16 -4.67 3.36 26.11
C VAL A 16 -3.68 4.06 27.03
N ALA A 17 -3.15 5.19 26.58
CA ALA A 17 -2.28 6.03 27.38
C ALA A 17 -3.07 7.23 27.90
N THR A 18 -3.12 7.37 29.23
CA THR A 18 -3.84 8.45 29.91
C THR A 18 -2.87 9.25 30.76
N CYS A 19 -2.97 10.59 30.67
CA CYS A 19 -1.95 11.52 31.17
C CYS A 19 -2.52 12.48 32.22
N ASN A 20 -3.82 12.78 32.13
CA ASN A 20 -4.52 13.73 32.97
C ASN A 20 -6.00 13.36 33.07
N ARG A 21 -6.64 13.78 34.16
CA ARG A 21 -8.10 13.70 34.33
C ARG A 21 -8.92 14.22 33.13
N ALA A 22 -8.40 15.19 32.38
CA ALA A 22 -9.05 15.81 31.23
C ALA A 22 -9.19 14.85 30.05
N ASP A 23 -8.23 13.95 29.86
CA ASP A 23 -8.32 12.86 28.89
C ASP A 23 -9.02 11.64 29.51
N TYR A 24 -8.74 11.31 30.77
CA TYR A 24 -9.34 10.14 31.43
C TYR A 24 -10.87 10.19 31.46
N SER A 25 -11.50 11.36 31.63
CA SER A 25 -12.97 11.47 31.59
C SER A 25 -13.61 11.06 30.27
N LYS A 26 -12.83 11.01 29.19
CA LYS A 26 -13.26 10.63 27.83
C LYS A 26 -12.67 9.30 27.38
N LEU A 27 -11.53 8.91 27.92
CA LEU A 27 -10.92 7.60 27.67
C LEU A 27 -11.55 6.49 28.51
N ALA A 28 -11.91 6.75 29.77
CA ALA A 28 -12.45 5.74 30.68
C ALA A 28 -13.71 5.03 30.12
N PRO A 29 -14.71 5.72 29.53
CA PRO A 29 -15.85 5.05 28.90
C PRO A 29 -15.44 4.07 27.81
N ILE A 30 -14.44 4.43 27.00
CA ILE A 30 -13.90 3.55 25.95
C ILE A 30 -13.16 2.37 26.59
N MET A 31 -12.34 2.61 27.62
CA MET A 31 -11.62 1.55 28.34
C MET A 31 -12.58 0.53 28.95
N PHE A 32 -13.69 0.96 29.56
CA PHE A 32 -14.74 0.06 30.04
C PHE A 32 -15.37 -0.75 28.89
N GLY A 33 -15.63 -0.10 27.75
CA GLY A 33 -16.14 -0.77 26.56
C GLY A 33 -15.18 -1.83 25.98
N ILE A 34 -13.88 -1.54 25.97
CA ILE A 34 -12.84 -2.50 25.54
C ILE A 34 -12.78 -3.66 26.54
N LYS A 35 -12.73 -3.37 27.84
CA LYS A 35 -12.65 -4.38 28.91
C LYS A 35 -13.85 -5.33 28.91
N SER A 36 -15.05 -4.84 28.55
CA SER A 36 -16.26 -5.67 28.47
C SER A 36 -16.34 -6.58 27.24
N HIS A 37 -15.46 -6.39 26.24
CA HIS A 37 -15.37 -7.19 25.01
C HIS A 37 -13.99 -7.88 24.91
N ALA A 38 -13.58 -8.54 25.99
CA ALA A 38 -12.27 -9.20 26.12
C ALA A 38 -12.07 -10.37 25.15
N GLU A 39 -13.14 -10.85 24.51
CA GLU A 39 -13.09 -11.83 23.43
C GLU A 39 -12.55 -11.24 22.11
N ILE A 40 -12.62 -9.91 21.95
CA ILE A 40 -12.21 -9.20 20.73
C ILE A 40 -10.96 -8.35 20.97
N PHE A 41 -10.84 -7.74 22.16
CA PHE A 41 -9.78 -6.80 22.47
C PHE A 41 -8.90 -7.27 23.63
N ASP A 42 -7.64 -6.84 23.59
CA ASP A 42 -6.67 -6.95 24.68
C ASP A 42 -6.28 -5.53 25.13
N LEU A 43 -6.60 -5.15 26.37
CA LEU A 43 -6.45 -3.77 26.87
C LEU A 43 -5.17 -3.60 27.70
N GLU A 44 -4.31 -2.73 27.22
CA GLU A 44 -3.06 -2.34 27.87
C GLU A 44 -3.16 -0.88 28.33
N VAL A 45 -2.94 -0.62 29.63
CA VAL A 45 -3.10 0.72 30.22
C VAL A 45 -1.77 1.31 30.63
N VAL A 46 -1.42 2.45 30.04
CA VAL A 46 -0.23 3.24 30.37
C VAL A 46 -0.65 4.52 31.07
N VAL A 47 -0.12 4.75 32.28
CA VAL A 47 -0.40 5.95 33.07
C VAL A 47 0.85 6.81 33.14
N LEU A 48 0.73 8.07 32.73
CA LEU A 48 1.84 9.02 32.72
C LEU A 48 1.37 10.43 33.10
N GLY A 49 2.27 11.41 32.95
CA GLY A 49 1.92 12.82 33.10
C GLY A 49 1.46 13.21 34.50
N SER A 50 0.49 14.12 34.54
CA SER A 50 -0.06 14.69 35.77
C SER A 50 -0.75 13.69 36.70
N HIS A 51 -1.11 12.49 36.22
CA HIS A 51 -1.73 11.47 37.07
C HIS A 51 -0.87 11.09 38.28
N LEU A 52 0.46 11.11 38.13
CA LEU A 52 1.41 10.66 39.15
C LEU A 52 1.91 11.80 40.06
N ILE A 53 1.31 12.98 39.97
CA ILE A 53 1.75 14.19 40.68
C ILE A 53 0.74 14.59 41.74
N ASP A 54 1.21 14.81 42.98
CA ASP A 54 0.35 15.16 44.11
C ASP A 54 -0.36 16.50 43.92
N ASP A 55 0.30 17.50 43.35
CA ASP A 55 -0.25 18.83 43.09
C ASP A 55 -1.54 18.78 42.23
N TYR A 56 -1.70 17.74 41.41
CA TYR A 56 -2.87 17.50 40.56
C TYR A 56 -3.80 16.39 41.09
N GLY A 57 -3.59 15.94 42.34
CA GLY A 57 -4.51 15.09 43.08
C GLY A 57 -4.25 13.59 42.99
N ASN A 58 -3.07 13.15 42.53
CA ASN A 58 -2.74 11.72 42.37
C ASN A 58 -3.85 10.94 41.63
N THR A 59 -4.32 11.49 40.51
CA THR A 59 -5.51 11.00 39.80
C THR A 59 -5.33 9.61 39.18
N PHE A 60 -4.12 9.04 39.17
CA PHE A 60 -3.92 7.61 38.90
C PHE A 60 -4.73 6.70 39.84
N ARG A 61 -5.12 7.20 41.03
CA ARG A 61 -5.99 6.48 41.97
C ARG A 61 -7.38 6.23 41.39
N MET A 62 -7.90 7.13 40.56
CA MET A 62 -9.21 6.96 39.91
C MET A 62 -9.16 5.76 38.96
N ILE A 63 -8.08 5.65 38.19
CA ILE A 63 -7.83 4.53 37.27
C ILE A 63 -7.81 3.19 38.00
N LYS A 64 -7.22 3.16 39.20
CA LYS A 64 -7.23 1.97 40.07
C LYS A 64 -8.60 1.69 40.68
N GLN A 65 -9.35 2.72 41.07
CA GLN A 65 -10.69 2.59 41.63
C GLN A 65 -11.68 2.05 40.59
N ASP A 66 -11.46 2.37 39.32
CA ASP A 66 -12.19 1.82 38.18
C ASP A 66 -11.73 0.39 37.79
N GLU A 67 -10.87 -0.22 38.61
CA GLU A 67 -10.37 -1.59 38.47
C GLU A 67 -9.62 -1.86 37.16
N PHE A 68 -8.89 -0.87 36.65
CA PHE A 68 -7.99 -1.08 35.50
C PHE A 68 -6.58 -1.46 35.96
N ASP A 69 -6.04 -2.52 35.34
CA ASP A 69 -4.66 -2.94 35.53
C ASP A 69 -3.71 -1.97 34.83
N ILE A 70 -2.86 -1.30 35.62
CA ILE A 70 -1.88 -0.35 35.11
C ILE A 70 -0.60 -1.09 34.73
N HIS A 71 -0.38 -1.27 33.43
CA HIS A 71 0.71 -2.05 32.85
C HIS A 71 2.04 -1.28 32.80
N ALA A 72 1.99 0.06 32.79
CA ALA A 72 3.16 0.91 32.93
C ALA A 72 2.83 2.23 33.63
N LYS A 73 3.77 2.71 34.46
CA LYS A 73 3.73 4.04 35.08
C LYS A 73 4.97 4.83 34.72
N LEU A 74 4.78 5.99 34.08
CA LEU A 74 5.89 6.80 33.59
C LEU A 74 5.84 8.20 34.22
N HIS A 75 6.86 8.53 35.00
CA HIS A 75 7.08 9.91 35.44
C HIS A 75 7.64 10.71 34.26
N THR A 76 6.77 11.46 33.59
CA THR A 76 7.10 12.20 32.36
C THR A 76 7.03 13.72 32.52
N ILE A 77 6.67 14.21 33.70
CA ILE A 77 6.62 15.64 33.99
C ILE A 77 7.97 16.10 34.55
N VAL A 78 8.53 17.12 33.93
CA VAL A 78 9.63 17.91 34.48
C VAL A 78 9.07 19.08 35.28
N ARG A 79 9.69 19.39 36.42
CA ARG A 79 9.18 20.39 37.37
C ARG A 79 9.68 21.78 36.98
N GLY A 80 8.79 22.77 37.03
CA GLY A 80 9.07 24.17 36.69
C GLY A 80 7.77 24.95 36.47
N GLU A 81 6.75 24.26 35.94
CA GLU A 81 5.39 24.79 35.71
C GLU A 81 5.37 26.08 34.86
N ASP A 82 6.37 26.19 33.98
CA ASP A 82 6.58 27.18 32.93
C ASP A 82 6.61 26.49 31.55
N GLU A 83 6.82 27.27 30.50
CA GLU A 83 6.84 26.79 29.12
C GLU A 83 8.01 25.83 28.87
N ALA A 84 9.16 26.07 29.49
CA ALA A 84 10.35 25.21 29.35
C ALA A 84 10.08 23.81 29.93
N ALA A 85 9.56 23.74 31.16
CA ALA A 85 9.20 22.48 31.80
C ALA A 85 8.14 21.70 31.02
N MET A 86 7.21 22.39 30.36
CA MET A 86 6.22 21.75 29.48
C MET A 86 6.89 21.04 28.29
N VAL A 87 7.83 21.70 27.61
CA VAL A 87 8.56 21.12 26.48
C VAL A 87 9.48 19.99 26.94
N GLU A 88 10.20 20.16 28.04
CA GLU A 88 11.03 19.10 28.62
C GLU A 88 10.20 17.87 29.03
N SER A 89 8.97 18.06 29.48
CA SER A 89 8.03 16.97 29.78
C SER A 89 7.66 16.16 28.53
N VAL A 90 7.47 16.83 27.38
CA VAL A 90 7.28 16.14 26.08
C VAL A 90 8.51 15.31 25.74
N GLY A 91 9.71 15.89 25.84
CA GLY A 91 10.96 15.17 25.60
C GLY A 91 11.14 13.95 26.53
N LEU A 92 10.80 14.10 27.82
CA LEU A 92 10.90 13.04 28.82
C LEU A 92 9.91 11.89 28.55
N ALA A 93 8.72 12.18 28.02
CA ALA A 93 7.81 11.16 27.54
C ALA A 93 8.38 10.42 26.33
N LEU A 94 8.93 11.15 25.35
CA LEU A 94 9.48 10.58 24.11
C LEU A 94 10.70 9.67 24.33
N VAL A 95 11.51 9.90 25.37
CA VAL A 95 12.63 8.98 25.70
C VAL A 95 12.17 7.72 26.45
N LYS A 96 11.00 7.74 27.10
CA LYS A 96 10.50 6.61 27.91
C LYS A 96 9.47 5.73 27.19
N LEU A 97 8.66 6.30 26.31
CA LEU A 97 7.59 5.61 25.62
C LEU A 97 8.07 4.49 24.69
N PRO A 98 9.16 4.63 23.91
CA PRO A 98 9.54 3.62 22.91
C PRO A 98 9.76 2.22 23.49
N ASP A 99 10.51 2.10 24.58
CA ASP A 99 10.76 0.80 25.23
C ASP A 99 9.47 0.16 25.76
N VAL A 100 8.54 0.98 26.26
CA VAL A 100 7.24 0.52 26.73
C VAL A 100 6.37 0.05 25.56
N LEU A 101 6.28 0.85 24.49
CA LEU A 101 5.50 0.51 23.31
C LEU A 101 6.05 -0.74 22.59
N GLN A 102 7.37 -0.91 22.56
CA GLN A 102 8.00 -2.12 22.04
C GLN A 102 7.68 -3.36 22.88
N ARG A 103 7.70 -3.23 24.21
CA ARG A 103 7.34 -4.32 25.13
C ARG A 103 5.86 -4.70 25.05
N LEU A 104 4.98 -3.70 25.00
CA LEU A 104 3.53 -3.93 24.91
C LEU A 104 3.13 -4.40 23.50
N ALA A 105 3.84 -3.95 22.46
CA ALA A 105 3.58 -4.25 21.05
C ALA A 105 2.08 -4.12 20.67
N PRO A 106 1.48 -2.93 20.87
CA PRO A 106 0.06 -2.71 20.56
C PRO A 106 -0.17 -2.62 19.06
N ASP A 107 -1.33 -3.09 18.61
CA ASP A 107 -1.80 -2.89 17.23
C ASP A 107 -2.25 -1.44 17.01
N ILE A 108 -2.85 -0.83 18.04
CA ILE A 108 -3.33 0.55 18.03
C ILE A 108 -3.17 1.24 19.39
N LEU A 109 -2.80 2.52 19.36
CA LEU A 109 -2.73 3.43 20.50
C LEU A 109 -3.87 4.44 20.46
N LEU A 110 -4.64 4.55 21.54
CA LEU A 110 -5.64 5.61 21.69
C LEU A 110 -4.98 6.86 22.27
N VAL A 111 -5.16 7.99 21.57
CA VAL A 111 -4.64 9.30 21.95
C VAL A 111 -5.79 10.28 21.99
N HIS A 112 -5.91 11.06 23.06
CA HIS A 112 -7.03 11.98 23.24
C HIS A 112 -6.58 13.44 23.31
N GLY A 113 -7.31 14.30 22.61
CA GLY A 113 -7.31 15.74 22.85
C GLY A 113 -6.17 16.50 22.17
N ASP A 114 -5.68 17.51 22.88
CA ASP A 114 -4.91 18.65 22.34
C ASP A 114 -3.74 19.09 23.24
N ARG A 115 -3.46 18.36 24.32
CA ARG A 115 -2.40 18.71 25.27
C ARG A 115 -1.03 18.22 24.79
N PHE A 116 0.02 18.85 25.31
CA PHE A 116 1.42 18.49 25.02
C PHE A 116 1.74 17.01 25.27
N ASP A 117 1.14 16.39 26.31
CA ASP A 117 1.31 14.95 26.58
C ASP A 117 0.80 14.07 25.41
N ALA A 118 -0.32 14.46 24.79
CA ALA A 118 -0.92 13.73 23.67
C ALA A 118 -0.07 13.84 22.40
N LEU A 119 0.61 14.97 22.20
CA LEU A 119 1.58 15.12 21.12
C LEU A 119 2.74 14.14 21.26
N ALA A 120 3.28 13.98 22.47
CA ALA A 120 4.34 13.00 22.72
C ALA A 120 3.90 11.56 22.39
N LEU A 121 2.68 11.19 22.80
CA LEU A 121 2.10 9.88 22.50
C LEU A 121 1.96 9.65 20.99
N ALA A 122 1.39 10.62 20.27
CA ALA A 122 1.18 10.53 18.83
C ALA A 122 2.51 10.46 18.06
N THR A 123 3.50 11.27 18.45
CA THR A 123 4.83 11.25 17.83
C THR A 123 5.53 9.91 18.04
N ALA A 124 5.52 9.36 19.26
CA ALA A 124 6.14 8.07 19.54
C ALA A 124 5.49 6.94 18.72
N ALA A 125 4.16 6.85 18.72
CA ALA A 125 3.45 5.82 17.99
C ALA A 125 3.63 5.92 16.47
N ALA A 126 3.52 7.12 15.90
CA ALA A 126 3.67 7.32 14.45
C ALA A 126 5.07 6.92 13.96
N LEU A 127 6.12 7.32 14.67
CA LEU A 127 7.52 6.98 14.30
C LEU A 127 7.84 5.50 14.48
N MET A 128 7.12 4.80 15.36
CA MET A 128 7.28 3.37 15.62
C MET A 128 6.37 2.48 14.77
N ASN A 129 5.65 3.04 13.80
CA ASN A 129 4.67 2.31 13.00
C ASN A 129 3.59 1.61 13.87
N ILE A 130 3.03 2.34 14.83
CA ILE A 130 1.88 1.92 15.63
C ILE A 130 0.67 2.75 15.21
N ARG A 131 -0.47 2.10 14.93
CA ARG A 131 -1.71 2.81 14.54
C ARG A 131 -2.14 3.74 15.67
N ILE A 132 -2.77 4.85 15.32
CA ILE A 132 -3.25 5.83 16.29
C ILE A 132 -4.71 6.10 16.01
N LEU A 133 -5.55 5.96 17.04
CA LEU A 133 -6.90 6.49 17.04
C LEU A 133 -6.91 7.81 17.84
N HIS A 134 -7.01 8.93 17.12
CA HIS A 134 -7.09 10.26 17.73
C HIS A 134 -8.53 10.63 18.04
N LEU A 135 -8.82 10.83 19.32
CA LEU A 135 -10.11 11.25 19.85
C LEU A 135 -10.15 12.78 20.00
N GLU A 136 -11.30 13.37 19.69
CA GLU A 136 -11.53 14.82 19.80
C GLU A 136 -10.66 15.65 18.83
N GLY A 137 -10.33 15.07 17.68
CA GLY A 137 -9.75 15.78 16.54
C GLY A 137 -10.74 16.75 15.88
N GLY A 138 -10.23 17.72 15.12
CA GLY A 138 -11.04 18.63 14.30
C GLY A 138 -11.79 19.75 15.05
N GLU A 139 -11.80 19.76 16.38
CA GLU A 139 -12.36 20.88 17.15
C GLU A 139 -11.45 22.13 17.13
N VAL A 140 -12.01 23.29 17.50
CA VAL A 140 -11.35 24.60 17.57
C VAL A 140 -11.52 25.19 18.97
N SER A 141 -10.46 25.78 19.52
CA SER A 141 -10.40 26.29 20.90
C SER A 141 -9.69 27.64 21.04
N GLY A 142 -9.04 28.15 19.98
CA GLY A 142 -8.52 29.51 19.93
C GLY A 142 -7.25 29.75 20.73
N THR A 143 -6.42 28.72 20.92
CA THR A 143 -5.12 28.80 21.63
C THR A 143 -4.07 27.92 20.94
N ILE A 144 -2.88 27.78 21.54
CA ILE A 144 -1.84 26.86 21.06
C ILE A 144 -2.35 25.40 20.97
N ASP A 145 -3.36 25.05 21.77
CA ASP A 145 -4.04 23.76 21.77
C ASP A 145 -4.56 23.40 20.35
N ASP A 146 -4.98 24.37 19.54
CA ASP A 146 -5.42 24.11 18.15
C ASP A 146 -4.28 23.61 17.26
N SER A 147 -3.10 24.22 17.41
CA SER A 147 -1.89 23.79 16.67
C SER A 147 -1.50 22.37 17.07
N ILE A 148 -1.52 22.08 18.37
CA ILE A 148 -1.20 20.74 18.89
C ILE A 148 -2.23 19.72 18.41
N ARG A 149 -3.53 20.01 18.53
CA ARG A 149 -4.61 19.12 18.10
C ARG A 149 -4.46 18.74 16.64
N HIS A 150 -4.21 19.71 15.76
CA HIS A 150 -4.13 19.46 14.33
C HIS A 150 -2.80 18.80 13.92
N ALA A 151 -1.70 19.06 14.65
CA ALA A 151 -0.46 18.30 14.49
C ALA A 151 -0.65 16.82 14.89
N ILE A 152 -1.33 16.55 16.01
CA ILE A 152 -1.72 15.18 16.40
C ILE A 152 -2.60 14.55 15.32
N SER A 153 -3.58 15.28 14.80
CA SER A 153 -4.41 14.76 13.70
C SER A 153 -3.56 14.39 12.50
N LYS A 154 -2.54 15.18 12.12
CA LYS A 154 -1.65 14.82 11.01
C LYS A 154 -0.82 13.58 11.27
N LEU A 155 -0.44 13.29 12.51
CA LEU A 155 0.27 12.06 12.89
C LEU A 155 -0.66 10.85 13.01
N ALA A 156 -1.93 11.06 13.36
CA ALA A 156 -2.87 9.98 13.64
C ALA A 156 -3.37 9.29 12.37
N HIS A 157 -3.59 7.98 12.45
CA HIS A 157 -4.00 7.17 11.30
C HIS A 157 -5.52 7.13 11.14
N TYR A 158 -6.22 7.16 12.28
CA TYR A 158 -7.67 7.11 12.38
C TYR A 158 -8.17 8.20 13.33
N HIS A 159 -9.40 8.64 13.12
CA HIS A 159 -9.98 9.79 13.82
C HIS A 159 -11.38 9.49 14.34
N ALA A 160 -11.62 9.73 15.63
CA ALA A 160 -12.94 9.72 16.23
C ALA A 160 -13.32 11.14 16.67
N VAL A 161 -14.24 11.75 15.93
CA VAL A 161 -14.67 13.15 16.10
C VAL A 161 -16.02 13.25 16.80
N CYS A 162 -16.26 14.39 17.45
CA CYS A 162 -17.44 14.59 18.29
C CYS A 162 -18.58 15.34 17.58
N THR A 163 -18.29 16.17 16.57
CA THR A 163 -19.30 16.96 15.85
C THR A 163 -19.12 16.87 14.34
N ARG A 164 -20.20 17.14 13.59
CA ARG A 164 -20.15 17.22 12.12
C ARG A 164 -19.22 18.34 11.65
N SER A 165 -19.11 19.43 12.42
CA SER A 165 -18.19 20.53 12.11
C SER A 165 -16.73 20.07 12.23
N ALA A 166 -16.39 19.38 13.31
CA ALA A 166 -15.05 18.83 13.52
C ALA A 166 -14.65 17.84 12.42
N GLU A 167 -15.57 17.00 11.97
CA GLU A 167 -15.37 16.10 10.82
C GLU A 167 -15.02 16.89 9.54
N ARG A 168 -15.77 17.95 9.24
CA ARG A 168 -15.52 18.81 8.07
C ARG A 168 -14.16 19.50 8.17
N HIS A 169 -13.72 19.90 9.36
CA HIS A 169 -12.40 20.47 9.57
C HIS A 169 -11.29 19.45 9.28
N LEU A 170 -11.42 18.20 9.70
CA LEU A 170 -10.43 17.17 9.37
C LEU A 170 -10.35 16.93 7.85
N ILE A 171 -11.51 16.80 7.19
CA ILE A 171 -11.59 16.62 5.74
C ILE A 171 -10.96 17.83 5.00
N SER A 172 -11.25 19.06 5.43
CA SER A 172 -10.64 20.26 4.82
C SER A 172 -9.14 20.34 5.05
N MET A 173 -8.64 19.78 6.16
CA MET A 173 -7.23 19.57 6.42
C MET A 173 -6.66 18.33 5.71
N CYS A 174 -7.34 17.79 4.71
CA CYS A 174 -6.89 16.69 3.84
C CYS A 174 -6.70 15.36 4.58
N GLU A 175 -7.47 15.10 5.63
CA GLU A 175 -7.60 13.75 6.20
C GLU A 175 -8.49 12.86 5.32
N ASP A 176 -8.18 11.56 5.28
CA ASP A 176 -8.99 10.59 4.55
C ASP A 176 -10.34 10.39 5.26
N HIS A 177 -11.43 10.71 4.56
CA HIS A 177 -12.78 10.53 5.07
C HIS A 177 -13.08 9.10 5.53
N SER A 178 -12.53 8.08 4.86
CA SER A 178 -12.75 6.68 5.23
C SER A 178 -12.16 6.31 6.60
N HIS A 179 -11.19 7.08 7.09
CA HIS A 179 -10.53 6.89 8.38
C HIS A 179 -11.11 7.78 9.49
N ILE A 180 -12.23 8.48 9.23
CA ILE A 180 -12.88 9.36 10.19
C ILE A 180 -14.24 8.79 10.59
N ILE A 181 -14.46 8.60 11.89
CA ILE A 181 -15.76 8.25 12.47
C ILE A 181 -16.34 9.42 13.27
N LEU A 182 -17.56 9.84 12.92
CA LEU A 182 -18.37 10.73 13.74
C LEU A 182 -19.05 9.92 14.86
N ALA A 183 -18.35 9.79 15.98
CA ALA A 183 -18.80 9.01 17.12
C ALA A 183 -19.66 9.81 18.09
N GLY A 184 -19.34 11.10 18.28
CA GLY A 184 -19.72 11.84 19.49
C GLY A 184 -18.64 11.75 20.56
N CYS A 185 -18.70 12.62 21.55
CA CYS A 185 -17.76 12.64 22.68
C CYS A 185 -18.11 11.52 23.67
N PRO A 186 -17.17 10.64 24.05
CA PRO A 186 -17.43 9.57 25.02
C PRO A 186 -17.87 10.06 26.41
N SER A 187 -17.61 11.32 26.77
CA SER A 187 -18.16 11.87 28.02
C SER A 187 -19.68 11.88 28.00
N TYR A 188 -20.33 12.03 26.83
CA TYR A 188 -21.79 12.03 26.72
C TYR A 188 -22.43 10.68 27.04
N ASP A 189 -21.73 9.58 26.81
CA ASP A 189 -22.19 8.24 27.22
C ASP A 189 -22.39 8.19 28.74
N LYS A 190 -21.56 8.92 29.50
CA LYS A 190 -21.73 9.12 30.95
C LYS A 190 -22.71 10.25 31.28
N LEU A 191 -22.64 11.42 30.64
CA LEU A 191 -23.50 12.57 30.97
C LEU A 191 -24.99 12.24 30.82
N LEU A 192 -25.36 11.55 29.74
CA LEU A 192 -26.76 11.24 29.43
C LEU A 192 -27.30 10.04 30.22
N SER A 193 -26.42 9.16 30.73
CA SER A 193 -26.80 8.03 31.58
C SER A 193 -26.78 8.37 33.08
N ALA A 194 -25.93 9.30 33.50
CA ALA A 194 -25.69 9.61 34.90
C ALA A 194 -26.39 10.88 35.40
N HIS A 195 -27.20 11.58 34.60
CA HIS A 195 -27.81 12.86 34.99
C HIS A 195 -28.66 12.79 36.27
N GLN A 196 -29.34 11.67 36.53
CA GLN A 196 -30.22 11.50 37.70
C GLN A 196 -29.65 10.43 38.62
N ARG A 197 -28.97 10.86 39.67
CA ARG A 197 -28.63 10.02 40.81
C ARG A 197 -29.48 10.43 42.00
N ASP A 198 -30.03 9.46 42.73
CA ASP A 198 -30.83 9.74 43.93
C ASP A 198 -30.01 10.42 45.06
N ASP A 199 -28.69 10.21 45.07
CA ASP A 199 -27.75 10.74 46.06
C ASP A 199 -27.09 12.08 45.67
N TYR A 200 -27.60 12.79 44.64
CA TYR A 200 -26.98 14.03 44.16
C TYR A 200 -26.88 15.12 45.24
N THR A 201 -27.83 15.16 46.17
CA THR A 201 -27.83 16.11 47.29
C THR A 201 -26.69 15.78 48.27
N ASP A 202 -26.44 14.51 48.56
CA ASP A 202 -25.32 14.08 49.42
C ASP A 202 -23.98 14.41 48.77
N ILE A 203 -23.88 14.27 47.44
CA ILE A 203 -22.70 14.69 46.68
C ILE A 203 -22.49 16.20 46.83
N ILE A 204 -23.52 17.03 46.62
CA ILE A 204 -23.43 18.48 46.81
C ILE A 204 -22.95 18.80 48.23
N ASN A 205 -23.58 18.21 49.25
CA ASN A 205 -23.23 18.45 50.65
C ASN A 205 -21.78 18.06 50.95
N SER A 206 -21.30 16.92 50.45
CA SER A 206 -19.93 16.44 50.68
C SER A 206 -18.85 17.39 50.13
N TRP A 207 -19.13 18.08 49.02
CA TRP A 207 -18.17 18.98 48.37
C TRP A 207 -18.32 20.45 48.74
N LEU A 208 -19.55 20.89 49.06
CA LEU A 208 -19.88 22.31 49.24
C LEU A 208 -20.34 22.66 50.67
N GLY A 209 -20.86 21.69 51.43
CA GLY A 209 -21.41 21.86 52.78
C GLY A 209 -22.92 21.61 52.88
N ASP A 210 -23.40 21.22 54.06
CA ASP A 210 -24.77 20.76 54.31
C ASP A 210 -25.86 21.83 54.11
N ASP A 211 -25.48 23.12 54.07
CA ASP A 211 -26.39 24.25 53.90
C ASP A 211 -26.66 24.61 52.44
N VAL A 212 -26.07 23.88 51.49
CA VAL A 212 -26.03 24.24 50.08
C VAL A 212 -27.13 23.53 49.30
N LYS A 213 -27.97 24.29 48.62
CA LYS A 213 -29.04 23.76 47.77
C LYS A 213 -28.62 23.69 46.31
N GLU A 214 -29.30 22.85 45.54
CA GLU A 214 -29.18 22.89 44.09
C GLU A 214 -29.42 24.30 43.53
N GLN A 215 -28.75 24.61 42.43
CA GLN A 215 -28.79 25.88 41.72
C GLN A 215 -28.32 27.10 42.54
N SER A 216 -27.83 26.90 43.77
CA SER A 216 -27.44 27.98 44.68
C SER A 216 -25.92 28.14 44.88
N TYR A 217 -25.12 27.39 44.12
CA TYR A 217 -23.66 27.42 44.16
C TYR A 217 -23.02 27.60 42.78
N ILE A 218 -21.73 27.92 42.77
CA ILE A 218 -20.93 28.13 41.56
C ILE A 218 -19.87 27.05 41.45
N VAL A 219 -19.63 26.55 40.23
CA VAL A 219 -18.45 25.75 39.90
C VAL A 219 -17.46 26.62 39.12
N ALA A 220 -16.28 26.88 39.70
CA ALA A 220 -15.24 27.71 39.11
C ALA A 220 -14.06 26.85 38.65
N LEU A 221 -13.72 26.91 37.35
CA LEU A 221 -12.58 26.21 36.77
C LEU A 221 -11.95 27.03 35.64
N GLN A 222 -10.86 27.72 35.99
CA GLN A 222 -10.06 28.54 35.08
C GLN A 222 -8.67 27.92 34.92
N HIS A 223 -8.18 27.88 33.68
CA HIS A 223 -6.85 27.44 33.28
C HIS A 223 -6.03 28.61 32.73
N PRO A 224 -4.70 28.59 32.89
CA PRO A 224 -3.84 29.59 32.28
C PRO A 224 -3.79 29.40 30.76
N VAL A 225 -3.62 30.50 30.02
CA VAL A 225 -3.31 30.47 28.59
C VAL A 225 -1.81 30.72 28.44
N THR A 226 -1.09 29.72 27.93
CA THR A 226 0.38 29.70 27.91
C THR A 226 1.01 30.84 27.12
N THR A 227 0.31 31.37 26.10
CA THR A 227 0.80 32.49 25.30
C THR A 227 0.75 33.84 26.02
N ASP A 228 -0.05 33.96 27.08
CA ASP A 228 -0.23 35.20 27.85
C ASP A 228 -0.56 34.89 29.31
N ILE A 229 0.46 34.43 30.04
CA ILE A 229 0.35 34.05 31.45
C ILE A 229 0.00 35.26 32.33
N GLN A 230 0.56 36.44 32.05
CA GLN A 230 0.31 37.64 32.86
C GLN A 230 -1.15 38.09 32.78
N ASN A 231 -1.72 38.09 31.57
CA ASN A 231 -3.16 38.37 31.43
C ASN A 231 -4.02 37.27 32.06
N SER A 232 -3.60 35.99 31.96
CA SER A 232 -4.29 34.88 32.63
C SER A 232 -4.35 35.07 34.14
N ILE A 233 -3.26 35.52 34.76
CA ILE A 233 -3.18 35.87 36.18
C ILE A 233 -4.14 37.01 36.50
N LYS A 234 -4.13 38.09 35.70
CA LYS A 234 -5.01 39.25 35.90
C LYS A 234 -6.49 38.87 35.81
N ILE A 235 -6.90 38.11 34.79
CA ILE A 235 -8.27 37.62 34.63
C ILE A 235 -8.67 36.76 35.84
N TYR A 236 -7.78 35.88 36.31
CA TYR A 236 -8.05 35.03 37.47
C TYR A 236 -8.19 35.85 38.76
N GLU A 237 -7.35 36.85 38.98
CA GLU A 237 -7.48 37.79 40.11
C GLU A 237 -8.84 38.49 40.11
N LEU A 238 -9.24 39.04 38.96
CA LEU A 238 -10.53 39.72 38.80
C LEU A 238 -11.72 38.77 38.96
N MET A 239 -11.59 37.53 38.47
CA MET A 239 -12.63 36.50 38.64
C MET A 239 -12.81 36.16 40.11
N LEU A 240 -11.72 35.97 40.86
CA LEU A 240 -11.79 35.71 42.29
C LEU A 240 -12.40 36.88 43.06
N ASP A 241 -12.01 38.12 42.73
CA ASP A 241 -12.61 39.32 43.34
C ASP A 241 -14.10 39.42 43.07
N ALA A 242 -14.54 39.12 41.84
CA ALA A 242 -15.95 39.10 41.48
C ALA A 242 -16.71 38.01 42.24
N LEU A 243 -16.13 36.82 42.41
CA LEU A 243 -16.73 35.72 43.18
C LEU A 243 -16.82 36.02 44.67
N ILE A 244 -15.79 36.67 45.25
CA ILE A 244 -15.80 37.13 46.64
C ILE A 244 -16.94 38.15 46.84
N SER A 245 -17.03 39.15 45.95
CA SER A 245 -18.09 40.17 46.00
C SER A 245 -19.49 39.59 45.80
N PHE A 246 -19.65 38.63 44.88
CA PHE A 246 -20.93 37.99 44.58
C PHE A 246 -21.39 37.04 45.70
N ASN A 247 -20.45 36.59 46.53
CA ASN A 247 -20.68 36.00 47.85
C ASN A 247 -21.62 34.78 47.85
N LYS A 248 -21.49 33.91 46.83
CA LYS A 248 -22.17 32.60 46.77
C LYS A 248 -21.21 31.47 47.07
N ARG A 249 -21.74 30.35 47.57
CA ARG A 249 -20.95 29.13 47.77
C ARG A 249 -20.30 28.73 46.44
N THR A 250 -18.98 28.55 46.44
CA THR A 250 -18.21 28.31 45.23
C THR A 250 -17.28 27.11 45.42
N LEU A 251 -17.45 26.09 44.59
CA LEU A 251 -16.46 25.03 44.41
C LEU A 251 -15.44 25.50 43.36
N ILE A 252 -14.18 25.65 43.76
CA ILE A 252 -13.11 26.05 42.86
C ILE A 252 -12.11 24.92 42.66
N LEU A 253 -11.90 24.55 41.41
CA LEU A 253 -10.98 23.49 41.04
C LEU A 253 -9.62 24.08 40.62
N PHE A 254 -8.55 23.38 40.98
CA PHE A 254 -7.20 23.77 40.58
C PHE A 254 -7.04 23.69 39.05
N PRO A 255 -6.24 24.58 38.44
CA PRO A 255 -5.95 24.53 37.02
C PRO A 255 -5.23 23.24 36.62
N ASN A 256 -5.16 22.97 35.33
CA ASN A 256 -4.33 21.90 34.80
C ASN A 256 -2.85 22.29 34.88
N ILE A 257 -1.96 21.35 34.56
CA ILE A 257 -0.49 21.50 34.66
C ILE A 257 0.13 22.48 33.65
N ASP A 258 -0.69 23.15 32.85
CA ASP A 258 -0.21 24.08 31.83
C ASP A 258 0.63 25.22 32.45
N ALA A 259 1.52 25.80 31.64
CA ALA A 259 2.45 26.84 32.10
C ALA A 259 1.69 28.01 32.75
N GLY A 260 2.17 28.45 33.92
CA GLY A 260 1.51 29.47 34.74
C GLY A 260 0.54 28.92 35.79
N SER A 261 0.31 27.61 35.85
CA SER A 261 -0.60 26.98 36.84
C SER A 261 -0.21 27.28 38.29
N LYS A 262 1.09 27.29 38.62
CA LYS A 262 1.56 27.66 39.97
C LYS A 262 1.28 29.12 40.33
N GLU A 263 1.40 30.05 39.38
CA GLU A 263 1.09 31.45 39.66
C GLU A 263 -0.40 31.65 39.94
N MET A 264 -1.28 30.95 39.22
CA MET A 264 -2.71 30.95 39.52
C MET A 264 -2.99 30.39 40.93
N VAL A 265 -2.36 29.29 41.32
CA VAL A 265 -2.51 28.76 42.69
C VAL A 265 -1.99 29.76 43.74
N ARG A 266 -0.89 30.48 43.46
CA ARG A 266 -0.40 31.55 44.35
C ARG A 266 -1.39 32.70 44.47
N VAL A 267 -2.03 33.10 43.37
CA VAL A 267 -3.12 34.10 43.38
C VAL A 267 -4.25 33.67 44.30
N MET A 268 -4.73 32.43 44.14
CA MET A 268 -5.80 31.86 44.97
C MET A 268 -5.42 31.88 46.47
N ARG A 269 -4.17 31.52 46.80
CA ARG A 269 -3.64 31.59 48.17
C ARG A 269 -3.55 33.01 48.71
N ARG A 270 -3.02 33.96 47.92
CA ARG A 270 -2.91 35.38 48.31
C ARG A 270 -4.27 36.01 48.59
N LYS A 271 -5.29 35.62 47.83
CA LYS A 271 -6.69 36.05 48.01
C LYS A 271 -7.40 35.32 49.17
N GLY A 272 -6.74 34.40 49.86
CA GLY A 272 -7.30 33.68 51.01
C GLY A 272 -8.37 32.65 50.67
N ILE A 273 -8.51 32.25 49.40
CA ILE A 273 -9.60 31.39 48.91
C ILE A 273 -9.62 30.03 49.59
N GLU A 274 -8.45 29.42 49.84
CA GLU A 274 -8.36 28.08 50.48
C GLU A 274 -8.93 28.07 51.91
N GLN A 275 -8.97 29.23 52.60
CA GLN A 275 -9.46 29.38 53.97
C GLN A 275 -10.80 30.13 54.04
N HIS A 276 -11.31 30.60 52.90
CA HIS A 276 -12.50 31.45 52.87
C HIS A 276 -13.77 30.59 53.07
N PRO A 277 -14.70 30.99 53.96
CA PRO A 277 -15.86 30.17 54.31
C PRO A 277 -16.70 29.79 53.08
N ASN A 278 -16.90 30.72 52.14
CA ASN A 278 -17.71 30.50 50.93
C ASN A 278 -17.03 29.71 49.81
N PHE A 279 -15.74 29.39 49.93
CA PHE A 279 -15.02 28.65 48.89
C PHE A 279 -14.68 27.24 49.36
N ARG A 280 -14.63 26.32 48.39
CA ARG A 280 -14.10 24.98 48.55
C ARG A 280 -13.08 24.75 47.45
N ALA A 281 -11.80 24.86 47.80
CA ALA A 281 -10.70 24.68 46.87
C ALA A 281 -10.32 23.21 46.80
N VAL A 282 -10.43 22.60 45.62
CA VAL A 282 -10.17 21.16 45.45
C VAL A 282 -9.28 20.90 44.25
N LYS A 283 -8.39 19.92 44.38
CA LYS A 283 -7.52 19.51 43.27
C LYS A 283 -8.31 18.81 42.19
N HIS A 284 -9.16 17.84 42.54
CA HIS A 284 -9.97 17.06 41.62
C HIS A 284 -11.22 16.52 42.31
N VAL A 285 -12.30 16.36 41.53
CA VAL A 285 -13.54 15.68 41.91
C VAL A 285 -13.71 14.47 40.97
N PRO A 286 -14.01 13.26 41.49
CA PRO A 286 -14.30 12.09 40.64
C PRO A 286 -15.35 12.42 39.58
N PHE A 287 -15.15 11.95 38.35
CA PHE A 287 -15.91 12.43 37.20
C PHE A 287 -17.44 12.25 37.36
N ASP A 288 -17.90 11.08 37.83
CA ASP A 288 -19.33 10.82 38.04
C ASP A 288 -19.97 11.76 39.08
N GLN A 289 -19.21 12.20 40.09
CA GLN A 289 -19.66 13.20 41.08
C GLN A 289 -19.58 14.61 40.50
N PHE A 290 -18.54 14.92 39.73
CA PHE A 290 -18.38 16.21 39.07
C PHE A 290 -19.52 16.50 38.08
N ILE A 291 -20.03 15.47 37.40
CA ILE A 291 -21.23 15.56 36.57
C ILE A 291 -22.42 16.09 37.37
N GLN A 292 -22.68 15.55 38.57
CA GLN A 292 -23.77 16.03 39.45
C GLN A 292 -23.56 17.47 39.91
N LEU A 293 -22.32 17.83 40.24
CA LEU A 293 -21.99 19.19 40.68
C LEU A 293 -22.19 20.20 39.55
N VAL A 294 -21.90 19.85 38.30
CA VAL A 294 -22.14 20.75 37.17
C VAL A 294 -23.63 20.79 36.81
N SER A 295 -24.31 19.64 36.73
CA SER A 295 -25.73 19.58 36.34
C SER A 295 -26.65 20.37 37.27
N HIS A 296 -26.32 20.44 38.57
CA HIS A 296 -27.07 21.18 39.58
C HIS A 296 -26.46 22.53 39.94
N ALA A 297 -25.39 23.00 39.29
CA ALA A 297 -24.78 24.30 39.59
C ALA A 297 -25.71 25.48 39.26
N GLY A 298 -25.63 26.56 40.03
CA GLY A 298 -26.28 27.83 39.70
C GLY A 298 -25.69 28.44 38.43
N CYS A 299 -24.37 28.39 38.29
CA CYS A 299 -23.65 28.57 37.04
C CYS A 299 -22.24 27.96 37.13
N MET A 300 -21.60 27.77 35.98
CA MET A 300 -20.17 27.47 35.86
C MET A 300 -19.43 28.70 35.34
N ILE A 301 -18.24 28.99 35.89
CA ILE A 301 -17.40 30.11 35.44
C ILE A 301 -15.96 29.66 35.21
N GLY A 302 -15.33 30.19 34.16
CA GLY A 302 -13.92 30.01 33.89
C GLY A 302 -13.66 29.84 32.39
N ASN A 303 -12.82 28.89 32.00
CA ASN A 303 -12.52 28.61 30.58
C ASN A 303 -12.30 27.11 30.29
N SER A 304 -12.89 26.26 31.12
CA SER A 304 -12.86 24.81 30.96
C SER A 304 -13.64 24.36 29.72
N SER A 305 -13.15 23.32 29.05
CA SER A 305 -13.89 22.64 27.98
C SER A 305 -15.23 22.10 28.45
N CYS A 306 -15.35 21.72 29.73
CA CYS A 306 -16.60 21.22 30.31
C CYS A 306 -17.73 22.26 30.19
N GLY A 307 -17.45 23.55 30.42
CA GLY A 307 -18.47 24.59 30.31
C GLY A 307 -19.02 24.73 28.88
N VAL A 308 -18.13 24.71 27.89
CA VAL A 308 -18.52 24.91 26.48
C VAL A 308 -18.99 23.64 25.77
N ARG A 309 -18.69 22.45 26.31
CA ARG A 309 -19.01 21.15 25.67
C ARG A 309 -19.98 20.26 26.42
N GLU A 310 -19.93 20.25 27.75
CA GLU A 310 -20.59 19.23 28.56
C GLU A 310 -21.75 19.82 29.36
N ALA A 311 -21.57 21.00 29.96
CA ALA A 311 -22.59 21.69 30.77
C ALA A 311 -23.89 22.00 30.00
N GLY A 312 -23.79 22.13 28.67
CA GLY A 312 -24.94 22.28 27.78
C GLY A 312 -25.91 21.11 27.83
N ALA A 313 -25.45 19.89 28.16
CA ALA A 313 -26.29 18.70 28.29
C ALA A 313 -27.34 18.82 29.40
N PHE A 314 -27.09 19.68 30.39
CA PHE A 314 -27.96 19.91 31.55
C PHE A 314 -28.63 21.29 31.52
N GLY A 315 -28.37 22.10 30.48
CA GLY A 315 -28.85 23.48 30.44
C GLY A 315 -28.24 24.39 31.51
N THR A 316 -27.06 24.02 32.03
CA THR A 316 -26.37 24.79 33.08
C THR A 316 -25.84 26.10 32.51
N PRO A 317 -26.10 27.25 33.14
CA PRO A 317 -25.51 28.53 32.74
C PRO A 317 -23.99 28.54 32.81
N VAL A 318 -23.32 29.10 31.81
CA VAL A 318 -21.86 29.15 31.75
C VAL A 318 -21.37 30.56 31.45
N ILE A 319 -20.32 30.98 32.14
CA ILE A 319 -19.55 32.19 31.86
C ILE A 319 -18.15 31.76 31.39
N ASN A 320 -17.86 31.96 30.11
CA ASN A 320 -16.56 31.64 29.52
C ASN A 320 -15.67 32.88 29.42
N LEU A 321 -14.57 32.91 30.16
CA LEU A 321 -13.66 34.03 30.32
C LEU A 321 -12.40 33.91 29.44
N GLY A 322 -12.00 35.02 28.83
CA GLY A 322 -10.75 35.12 28.10
C GLY A 322 -10.81 34.54 26.68
N THR A 323 -9.62 34.30 26.11
CA THR A 323 -9.45 33.85 24.72
C THR A 323 -9.67 32.35 24.53
N ARG A 324 -9.36 31.54 25.55
CA ARG A 324 -9.56 30.10 25.50
C ARG A 324 -11.03 29.74 25.28
N GLN A 325 -11.27 28.74 24.42
CA GLN A 325 -12.57 28.32 23.87
C GLN A 325 -13.14 29.23 22.77
N THR A 326 -12.40 30.24 22.28
CA THR A 326 -12.86 31.05 21.15
C THR A 326 -12.91 30.20 19.88
N GLY A 327 -14.06 30.17 19.21
CA GLY A 327 -14.28 29.38 17.99
C GLY A 327 -14.89 27.99 18.24
N ARG A 328 -15.03 27.57 19.50
CA ARG A 328 -15.68 26.31 19.85
C ARG A 328 -17.20 26.41 19.69
N GLU A 329 -17.85 25.34 19.26
CA GLU A 329 -19.33 25.29 19.13
C GLU A 329 -19.97 25.31 20.53
N THR A 330 -20.95 26.20 20.76
CA THR A 330 -21.62 26.34 22.06
C THR A 330 -23.13 26.50 21.90
N GLY A 331 -23.89 26.01 22.89
CA GLY A 331 -25.31 26.30 23.01
C GLY A 331 -25.60 27.70 23.56
N GLU A 332 -26.88 28.06 23.66
CA GLU A 332 -27.35 29.34 24.21
C GLU A 332 -27.06 29.54 25.70
N ASN A 333 -26.64 28.48 26.40
CA ASN A 333 -26.31 28.52 27.82
C ASN A 333 -24.96 29.21 28.13
N VAL A 334 -24.12 29.48 27.12
CA VAL A 334 -22.78 30.04 27.29
C VAL A 334 -22.77 31.56 27.04
N LEU A 335 -22.32 32.32 28.03
CA LEU A 335 -22.00 33.74 27.90
C LEU A 335 -20.49 33.93 27.83
N HIS A 336 -20.00 34.48 26.71
CA HIS A 336 -18.58 34.77 26.55
C HIS A 336 -18.24 36.17 27.05
N VAL A 337 -17.24 36.27 27.92
CA VAL A 337 -16.60 37.52 28.35
C VAL A 337 -15.14 37.44 27.94
N ARG A 338 -14.88 37.72 26.65
CA ARG A 338 -13.54 37.58 26.06
C ARG A 338 -12.54 38.56 26.68
N ASP A 339 -12.97 39.80 26.84
CA ASP A 339 -12.18 40.87 27.44
C ASP A 339 -12.60 41.09 28.89
N ALA A 340 -12.25 40.12 29.73
CA ALA A 340 -12.51 40.10 31.17
C ALA A 340 -11.49 40.97 31.94
N ASP A 341 -11.36 42.23 31.53
CA ASP A 341 -10.35 43.20 31.97
C ASP A 341 -10.68 43.95 33.27
N THR A 342 -11.93 43.82 33.75
CA THR A 342 -12.47 44.54 34.90
C THR A 342 -13.36 43.64 35.77
N HIS A 343 -13.33 43.89 37.08
CA HIS A 343 -14.19 43.23 38.07
C HIS A 343 -15.68 43.33 37.69
N ASN A 344 -16.13 44.53 37.32
CA ASN A 344 -17.55 44.81 37.08
C ASN A 344 -18.12 44.03 35.89
N LYS A 345 -17.33 43.79 34.82
CA LYS A 345 -17.78 42.97 33.70
C LYS A 345 -18.04 41.52 34.14
N ILE A 346 -17.14 40.95 34.94
CA ILE A 346 -17.27 39.57 35.44
C ILE A 346 -18.42 39.48 36.44
N TYR A 347 -18.51 40.44 37.37
CA TYR A 347 -19.61 40.53 38.33
C TYR A 347 -20.97 40.63 37.64
N HIS A 348 -21.09 41.48 36.62
CA HIS A 348 -22.32 41.60 35.85
C HIS A 348 -22.67 40.31 35.10
N ALA A 349 -21.66 39.61 34.55
CA ALA A 349 -21.89 38.29 33.95
C ALA A 349 -22.41 37.26 34.96
N LEU A 350 -21.93 37.30 36.21
CA LEU A 350 -22.46 36.48 37.31
C LEU A 350 -23.93 36.81 37.61
N GLU A 351 -24.29 38.09 37.70
CA GLU A 351 -25.69 38.52 37.88
C GLU A 351 -26.60 38.05 36.73
N LEU A 352 -26.08 38.10 35.50
CA LEU A 352 -26.83 37.68 34.32
C LEU A 352 -27.04 36.18 34.25
N GLN A 353 -26.09 35.35 34.72
CA GLN A 353 -26.14 33.90 34.50
C GLN A 353 -26.56 33.08 35.72
N PHE A 354 -26.23 33.53 36.93
CA PHE A 354 -26.43 32.72 38.13
C PHE A 354 -27.91 32.41 38.39
N GLY A 355 -28.24 31.12 38.49
CA GLY A 355 -29.60 30.65 38.79
C GLY A 355 -30.51 30.55 37.56
N LYS A 356 -30.03 30.89 36.36
CA LYS A 356 -30.77 30.62 35.11
C LYS A 356 -30.82 29.13 34.80
N ARG A 357 -31.70 28.77 33.88
CA ARG A 357 -31.74 27.44 33.25
C ARG A 357 -32.03 27.58 31.76
N TYR A 358 -31.31 26.79 30.98
CA TYR A 358 -31.41 26.75 29.53
C TYR A 358 -31.92 25.39 29.05
N PRO A 359 -32.38 25.27 27.81
CA PRO A 359 -32.63 23.98 27.18
C PRO A 359 -31.39 23.09 27.15
N CYS A 360 -31.60 21.78 27.34
CA CYS A 360 -30.54 20.78 27.25
C CYS A 360 -30.11 20.59 25.78
N SER A 361 -28.80 20.67 25.52
CA SER A 361 -28.21 20.55 24.18
C SER A 361 -27.36 19.28 24.03
N LYS A 362 -27.34 18.72 22.82
CA LYS A 362 -26.63 17.48 22.47
C LYS A 362 -25.60 17.68 21.36
N ILE A 363 -24.98 18.87 21.30
CA ILE A 363 -24.07 19.26 20.22
C ILE A 363 -22.91 18.25 20.08
N TYR A 364 -22.33 17.84 21.21
CA TYR A 364 -21.11 17.02 21.23
C TYR A 364 -21.35 15.52 21.35
N GLY A 365 -22.58 15.04 21.48
CA GLY A 365 -22.82 13.60 21.60
C GLY A 365 -24.27 13.20 21.84
N ASP A 366 -24.59 11.99 21.40
CA ASP A 366 -25.90 11.35 21.57
C ASP A 366 -25.93 10.24 22.62
N GLY A 367 -24.78 9.95 23.25
CA GLY A 367 -24.63 8.95 24.31
C GLY A 367 -24.26 7.54 23.85
N ASN A 368 -23.92 7.36 22.57
CA ASN A 368 -23.55 6.05 22.01
C ASN A 368 -22.17 6.06 21.35
N ALA A 369 -21.25 6.92 21.81
CA ALA A 369 -19.95 7.09 21.17
C ALA A 369 -19.08 5.83 21.33
N VAL A 370 -19.08 5.21 22.51
CA VAL A 370 -18.25 4.02 22.80
C VAL A 370 -18.59 2.89 21.84
N GLN A 371 -19.88 2.58 21.64
CA GLN A 371 -20.30 1.50 20.74
C GLN A 371 -19.81 1.72 19.30
N ARG A 372 -19.88 2.96 18.80
CA ARG A 372 -19.39 3.30 17.45
C ARG A 372 -17.88 3.18 17.36
N ILE A 373 -17.15 3.62 18.38
CA ILE A 373 -15.68 3.52 18.44
C ILE A 373 -15.23 2.07 18.46
N LEU A 374 -15.83 1.21 19.28
CA LEU A 374 -15.49 -0.22 19.32
C LEU A 374 -15.72 -0.90 17.97
N LYS A 375 -16.88 -0.66 17.34
CA LYS A 375 -17.20 -1.20 16.01
C LYS A 375 -16.22 -0.71 14.94
N PHE A 376 -15.84 0.56 15.01
CA PHE A 376 -14.85 1.14 14.09
C PHE A 376 -13.47 0.51 14.26
N MET A 377 -13.00 0.31 15.49
CA MET A 377 -11.72 -0.39 15.75
C MET A 377 -11.73 -1.83 15.23
N GLN A 378 -12.87 -2.53 15.32
CA GLN A 378 -13.02 -3.88 14.75
C GLN A 378 -12.95 -3.90 13.22
N SER A 379 -13.31 -2.80 12.56
CA SER A 379 -13.27 -2.71 11.10
C SER A 379 -11.88 -2.41 10.53
N ILE A 380 -10.88 -2.14 11.39
CA ILE A 380 -9.52 -1.81 10.96
C ILE A 380 -8.83 -3.05 10.38
N ASP A 381 -8.43 -2.97 9.11
CA ASP A 381 -7.60 -3.99 8.48
C ASP A 381 -6.12 -3.82 8.88
N LEU A 382 -5.62 -4.76 9.68
CA LEU A 382 -4.22 -4.75 10.13
C LEU A 382 -3.21 -5.08 9.01
N SER A 383 -3.68 -5.58 7.86
CA SER A 383 -2.84 -5.85 6.69
C SER A 383 -2.61 -4.64 5.80
N GLU A 384 -3.39 -3.57 5.98
CA GLU A 384 -3.24 -2.32 5.24
C GLU A 384 -1.86 -1.67 5.50
N PRO A 385 -1.19 -1.12 4.46
CA PRO A 385 0.02 -0.34 4.65
C PRO A 385 -0.23 0.82 5.62
N LEU A 386 0.60 0.92 6.66
CA LEU A 386 0.42 1.89 7.72
C LEU A 386 0.75 3.34 7.30
N GLN A 387 1.43 3.52 6.18
CA GLN A 387 1.84 4.84 5.72
C GLN A 387 0.61 5.72 5.44
N LYS A 388 0.47 6.77 6.23
CA LYS A 388 -0.61 7.73 6.08
C LYS A 388 -0.47 8.54 4.79
N LYS A 389 -1.58 8.70 4.07
CA LYS A 389 -1.69 9.58 2.90
C LYS A 389 -2.60 10.75 3.22
N PHE A 390 -2.16 11.96 2.84
CA PHE A 390 -3.01 13.14 2.91
C PHE A 390 -3.79 13.27 1.61
N CYS A 391 -5.10 13.34 1.72
CA CYS A 391 -6.04 13.40 0.60
C CYS A 391 -6.16 14.84 0.09
N PHE A 392 -5.05 15.38 -0.43
CA PHE A 392 -5.09 16.63 -1.17
C PHE A 392 -5.89 16.45 -2.47
N PRO A 393 -6.59 17.50 -2.96
CA PRO A 393 -7.14 17.49 -4.30
C PRO A 393 -6.05 17.06 -5.30
N PRO A 394 -6.38 16.26 -6.32
CA PRO A 394 -5.38 15.80 -7.28
C PRO A 394 -4.70 17.03 -7.90
N VAL A 395 -3.39 17.15 -7.65
CA VAL A 395 -2.54 18.08 -8.38
C VAL A 395 -2.61 17.62 -9.83
N LYS A 396 -2.93 18.54 -10.76
CA LYS A 396 -2.83 18.25 -12.21
C LYS A 396 -1.45 17.65 -12.47
N GLU A 397 -1.44 16.36 -12.79
CA GLU A 397 -0.29 15.51 -13.12
C GLU A 397 1.03 15.96 -12.49
N CYS A 398 1.32 15.48 -11.29
CA CYS A 398 2.69 15.48 -10.81
C CYS A 398 3.49 14.56 -11.73
N ILE A 399 4.35 15.13 -12.58
CA ILE A 399 5.29 14.42 -13.49
C ILE A 399 6.44 13.81 -12.67
N SER A 400 6.14 13.15 -11.56
CA SER A 400 7.12 12.39 -10.78
C SER A 400 7.05 10.95 -11.27
N GLN A 401 7.98 10.57 -12.13
CA GLN A 401 8.04 9.24 -12.73
C GLN A 401 8.79 8.28 -11.81
N ASP A 402 8.08 7.27 -11.31
CA ASP A 402 8.65 6.10 -10.63
C ASP A 402 9.53 5.29 -11.60
N ILE A 403 10.64 4.73 -11.11
CA ILE A 403 11.53 3.87 -11.91
C ILE A 403 10.79 2.63 -12.43
N ASP A 404 9.82 2.11 -11.68
CA ASP A 404 9.00 0.98 -12.12
C ASP A 404 8.08 1.37 -13.29
N HIS A 405 7.57 2.60 -13.29
CA HIS A 405 6.81 3.14 -14.43
C HIS A 405 7.72 3.40 -15.64
N ILE A 406 8.95 3.88 -15.42
CA ILE A 406 9.94 4.04 -16.51
C ILE A 406 10.30 2.69 -17.14
N LEU A 407 10.47 1.64 -16.35
CA LEU A 407 10.76 0.29 -16.84
C LEU A 407 9.56 -0.38 -17.51
N GLU A 408 8.33 -0.07 -17.08
CA GLU A 408 7.11 -0.56 -17.73
C GLU A 408 6.82 0.15 -19.05
N THR A 409 7.21 1.41 -19.20
CA THR A 409 7.03 2.17 -20.44
C THR A 409 8.14 1.89 -21.46
N GLN A 410 9.37 1.52 -21.06
CA GLN A 410 10.43 1.14 -21.99
C GLN A 410 10.09 -0.14 -22.77
N SER A 411 10.08 -0.03 -24.09
CA SER A 411 9.62 -1.07 -24.99
C SER A 411 10.53 -1.19 -26.23
N ALA A 412 10.48 -2.35 -26.87
CA ALA A 412 11.08 -2.62 -28.17
C ALA A 412 9.99 -2.88 -29.20
N LEU A 413 10.27 -2.50 -30.44
CA LEU A 413 9.49 -2.99 -31.56
C LEU A 413 10.15 -4.27 -32.08
N ALA A 414 9.41 -5.37 -32.09
CA ALA A 414 9.89 -6.66 -32.55
C ALA A 414 9.21 -7.04 -33.86
N VAL A 415 9.99 -7.48 -34.84
CA VAL A 415 9.51 -8.00 -36.13
C VAL A 415 9.95 -9.45 -36.23
N ASP A 416 9.06 -10.31 -36.71
CA ASP A 416 9.38 -11.69 -37.05
C ASP A 416 8.87 -12.03 -38.45
N LEU A 417 9.81 -12.37 -39.32
CA LEU A 417 9.61 -12.74 -40.72
C LEU A 417 9.74 -14.26 -40.88
N GLY A 418 8.66 -14.97 -40.57
CA GLY A 418 8.56 -16.42 -40.76
C GLY A 418 8.18 -16.81 -42.19
N GLY A 419 8.26 -18.11 -42.51
CA GLY A 419 7.91 -18.64 -43.85
C GLY A 419 6.42 -18.55 -44.23
N THR A 420 5.54 -18.11 -43.33
CA THR A 420 4.10 -17.99 -43.59
C THR A 420 3.55 -16.64 -43.17
N ASN A 421 3.91 -16.14 -41.99
CA ASN A 421 3.39 -14.91 -41.42
C ASN A 421 4.51 -13.90 -41.17
N LEU A 422 4.19 -12.63 -41.39
CA LEU A 422 4.93 -11.48 -40.91
C LEU A 422 4.24 -10.97 -39.63
N ARG A 423 4.99 -10.91 -38.54
CA ARG A 423 4.51 -10.45 -37.23
C ARG A 423 5.27 -9.21 -36.80
N VAL A 424 4.56 -8.24 -36.21
CA VAL A 424 5.16 -7.08 -35.56
C VAL A 424 4.56 -6.95 -34.17
N ALA A 425 5.35 -6.63 -33.15
CA ALA A 425 4.86 -6.48 -31.79
C ALA A 425 5.57 -5.37 -31.02
N ILE A 426 4.84 -4.78 -30.08
CA ILE A 426 5.38 -3.93 -29.03
C ILE A 426 5.65 -4.82 -27.82
N VAL A 427 6.89 -4.88 -27.36
CA VAL A 427 7.31 -5.75 -26.25
C VAL A 427 7.97 -4.90 -25.18
N CYS A 428 7.49 -4.94 -23.94
CA CYS A 428 8.08 -4.15 -22.85
C CYS A 428 9.37 -4.79 -22.30
N MET A 429 10.09 -4.05 -21.46
CA MET A 429 11.36 -4.50 -20.83
C MET A 429 11.23 -5.85 -20.08
N LYS A 430 10.06 -6.14 -19.51
CA LYS A 430 9.77 -7.40 -18.79
C LYS A 430 9.49 -8.60 -19.74
N GLY A 431 9.51 -8.40 -21.05
CA GLY A 431 9.22 -9.45 -22.05
C GLY A 431 7.72 -9.67 -22.30
N LYS A 432 6.84 -8.79 -21.83
CA LYS A 432 5.40 -8.86 -22.11
C LYS A 432 5.09 -8.25 -23.47
N VAL A 433 4.40 -9.01 -24.33
CA VAL A 433 3.83 -8.50 -25.58
C VAL A 433 2.63 -7.59 -25.25
N VAL A 434 2.78 -6.29 -25.50
CA VAL A 434 1.74 -5.27 -25.25
C VAL A 434 0.71 -5.29 -26.36
N LYS A 435 1.17 -5.39 -27.62
CA LYS A 435 0.32 -5.46 -28.81
C LYS A 435 1.04 -6.23 -29.90
N LYS A 436 0.31 -7.07 -30.66
CA LYS A 436 0.83 -7.91 -31.75
C LYS A 436 -0.03 -7.72 -33.00
N TYR A 437 0.63 -7.56 -34.14
CA TYR A 437 0.05 -7.47 -35.47
C TYR A 437 0.54 -8.67 -36.28
N MET A 438 -0.31 -9.20 -37.14
CA MET A 438 0.01 -10.37 -37.95
C MET A 438 -0.64 -10.22 -39.32
N GLN A 439 0.16 -10.48 -40.35
CA GLN A 439 -0.26 -10.53 -41.75
C GLN A 439 0.43 -11.72 -42.42
N LEU A 440 -0.09 -12.15 -43.57
CA LEU A 440 0.62 -13.13 -44.40
C LEU A 440 1.94 -12.51 -44.89
N ASN A 441 3.01 -13.30 -44.88
CA ASN A 441 4.29 -12.87 -45.45
C ASN A 441 4.16 -12.80 -46.98
N PRO A 442 4.34 -11.63 -47.62
CA PRO A 442 4.24 -11.49 -49.06
C PRO A 442 5.26 -12.37 -49.80
N LYS A 443 5.01 -12.66 -51.07
CA LYS A 443 5.88 -13.56 -51.86
C LYS A 443 7.01 -12.82 -52.59
N THR A 444 6.85 -11.52 -52.84
CA THR A 444 7.86 -10.68 -53.50
C THR A 444 8.62 -9.83 -52.48
N PHE A 445 9.82 -9.40 -52.85
CA PHE A 445 10.67 -8.54 -52.01
C PHE A 445 10.01 -7.19 -51.71
N GLU A 446 9.52 -6.50 -52.73
CA GLU A 446 8.98 -5.13 -52.61
C GLU A 446 7.77 -5.08 -51.67
N GLU A 447 6.79 -5.96 -51.87
CA GLU A 447 5.59 -6.05 -51.03
C GLU A 447 5.95 -6.36 -49.57
N ARG A 448 6.98 -7.19 -49.34
CA ARG A 448 7.41 -7.59 -48.00
C ARG A 448 8.03 -6.44 -47.22
N ILE A 449 8.93 -5.68 -47.86
CA ILE A 449 9.54 -4.50 -47.25
C ILE A 449 8.48 -3.42 -46.98
N GLU A 450 7.60 -3.16 -47.94
CA GLU A 450 6.52 -2.17 -47.78
C GLU A 450 5.58 -2.54 -46.63
N LEU A 451 5.15 -3.81 -46.56
CA LEU A 451 4.27 -4.28 -45.50
C LEU A 451 4.95 -4.19 -44.12
N MET A 452 6.22 -4.60 -44.02
CA MET A 452 6.99 -4.51 -42.78
C MET A 452 7.11 -3.06 -42.30
N LEU A 453 7.45 -2.12 -43.18
CA LEU A 453 7.52 -0.69 -42.84
C LEU A 453 6.16 -0.15 -42.41
N THR A 454 5.09 -0.55 -43.09
CA THR A 454 3.72 -0.14 -42.77
C THR A 454 3.31 -0.63 -41.38
N MET A 455 3.51 -1.91 -41.09
CA MET A 455 3.21 -2.50 -39.79
C MET A 455 4.05 -1.88 -38.66
N CYS A 456 5.33 -1.58 -38.92
CA CYS A 456 6.18 -0.92 -37.93
C CYS A 456 5.74 0.52 -37.64
N LYS A 457 5.38 1.30 -38.67
CA LYS A 457 4.84 2.66 -38.49
C LYS A 457 3.53 2.65 -37.71
N GLN A 458 2.65 1.69 -37.99
CA GLN A 458 1.40 1.51 -37.25
C GLN A 458 1.67 1.18 -35.77
N ALA A 459 2.57 0.25 -35.51
CA ALA A 459 2.94 -0.11 -34.14
C ALA A 459 3.61 1.05 -33.38
N MET A 460 4.43 1.88 -34.05
CA MET A 460 5.00 3.09 -33.46
C MET A 460 3.92 4.10 -33.06
N ALA A 461 2.90 4.32 -33.91
CA ALA A 461 1.79 5.20 -33.58
C ALA A 461 1.00 4.69 -32.37
N ASP A 462 0.70 3.39 -32.34
CA ASP A 462 0.00 2.76 -31.22
C ASP A 462 0.84 2.77 -29.92
N ALA A 463 2.17 2.66 -30.02
CA ALA A 463 3.05 2.73 -28.85
C ALA A 463 2.92 4.07 -28.11
N VAL A 464 2.79 5.19 -28.84
CA VAL A 464 2.57 6.51 -28.23
C VAL A 464 1.27 6.55 -27.43
N HIS A 465 0.18 6.00 -28.00
CA HIS A 465 -1.11 5.93 -27.32
C HIS A 465 -1.12 5.00 -26.11
N LEU A 466 -0.31 3.94 -26.17
CA LEU A 466 -0.16 2.96 -25.08
C LEU A 466 0.89 3.37 -24.05
N ASN A 467 1.39 4.62 -24.11
CA ASN A 467 2.43 5.14 -23.24
C ASN A 467 3.71 4.29 -23.24
N CYS A 468 4.05 3.68 -24.38
CA CYS A 468 5.23 2.85 -24.56
C CYS A 468 6.33 3.66 -25.28
N ARG A 469 7.49 3.78 -24.64
CA ARG A 469 8.70 4.39 -25.23
C ARG A 469 9.49 3.33 -25.99
N ILE A 470 9.43 3.37 -27.32
CA ILE A 470 10.19 2.46 -28.18
C ILE A 470 11.68 2.85 -28.21
N LEU A 471 12.56 1.92 -27.88
CA LEU A 471 14.01 2.12 -27.82
C LEU A 471 14.75 1.73 -29.11
N GLY A 472 14.10 0.98 -29.99
CA GLY A 472 14.70 0.41 -31.19
C GLY A 472 13.82 -0.66 -31.83
N VAL A 473 14.29 -1.20 -32.96
CA VAL A 473 13.62 -2.28 -33.69
C VAL A 473 14.51 -3.52 -33.74
N GLY A 474 13.99 -4.66 -33.33
CA GLY A 474 14.63 -5.95 -33.52
C GLY A 474 13.90 -6.73 -34.60
N VAL A 475 14.64 -7.41 -35.47
CA VAL A 475 14.10 -8.20 -36.57
C VAL A 475 14.63 -9.62 -36.50
N SER A 476 13.71 -10.57 -36.32
CA SER A 476 13.92 -11.99 -36.52
C SER A 476 13.54 -12.34 -37.96
N THR A 477 14.37 -13.10 -38.67
CA THR A 477 14.07 -13.54 -40.03
C THR A 477 14.68 -14.90 -40.34
N GLY A 478 13.99 -15.69 -41.16
CA GLY A 478 14.55 -16.91 -41.72
C GLY A 478 15.70 -16.62 -42.69
N GLY A 479 16.70 -17.52 -42.70
CA GLY A 479 17.89 -17.41 -43.54
C GLY A 479 19.13 -16.96 -42.76
N ARG A 480 20.26 -16.91 -43.47
CA ARG A 480 21.57 -16.52 -42.91
C ARG A 480 21.66 -15.01 -42.87
N VAL A 481 21.95 -14.46 -41.69
CA VAL A 481 21.95 -13.02 -41.44
C VAL A 481 23.33 -12.58 -40.98
N ASN A 482 23.85 -11.50 -41.55
CA ASN A 482 24.96 -10.75 -40.96
C ASN A 482 24.38 -9.70 -40.00
N PRO A 483 24.43 -9.91 -38.67
CA PRO A 483 23.86 -8.99 -37.69
C PRO A 483 24.67 -7.70 -37.56
N GLN A 484 25.95 -7.71 -37.95
CA GLN A 484 26.82 -6.52 -37.89
C GLN A 484 26.36 -5.47 -38.89
N ASP A 485 25.96 -5.89 -40.09
CA ASP A 485 25.48 -4.98 -41.15
C ASP A 485 23.94 -4.91 -41.22
N GLY A 486 23.24 -5.89 -40.66
CA GLY A 486 21.77 -5.99 -40.74
C GLY A 486 21.28 -6.49 -42.11
N ILE A 487 22.06 -7.39 -42.74
CA ILE A 487 21.84 -7.90 -44.10
C ILE A 487 21.50 -9.39 -44.04
N VAL A 488 20.43 -9.79 -44.74
CA VAL A 488 20.14 -11.20 -45.02
C VAL A 488 21.00 -11.64 -46.19
N LEU A 489 21.93 -12.55 -45.95
CA LEU A 489 22.86 -13.05 -46.96
C LEU A 489 22.14 -13.99 -47.93
N HIS A 490 21.41 -14.96 -47.39
CA HIS A 490 20.74 -15.99 -48.20
C HIS A 490 19.63 -16.69 -47.42
N SER A 491 18.46 -16.83 -48.04
CA SER A 491 17.34 -17.64 -47.55
C SER A 491 17.11 -18.89 -48.39
N THR A 492 16.55 -19.94 -47.78
CA THR A 492 16.01 -21.08 -48.52
C THR A 492 14.74 -20.66 -49.27
N LYS A 493 14.18 -21.56 -50.09
CA LYS A 493 12.92 -21.34 -50.84
C LYS A 493 11.69 -21.12 -49.96
N LEU A 494 11.83 -21.17 -48.63
CA LEU A 494 10.77 -20.80 -47.68
C LEU A 494 10.42 -19.31 -47.74
N ILE A 495 11.39 -18.44 -48.08
CA ILE A 495 11.17 -17.00 -48.31
C ILE A 495 11.76 -16.64 -49.67
N ASN A 496 10.89 -16.37 -50.63
CA ASN A 496 11.29 -16.01 -51.99
C ASN A 496 11.86 -14.58 -52.04
N GLU A 497 12.83 -14.37 -52.95
CA GLU A 497 13.48 -13.07 -53.19
C GLU A 497 14.12 -12.50 -51.90
N TRP A 498 14.81 -13.35 -51.14
CA TRP A 498 15.35 -13.02 -49.80
C TRP A 498 16.83 -13.36 -49.66
N SER A 499 17.64 -12.87 -50.60
CA SER A 499 19.10 -13.05 -50.63
C SER A 499 19.77 -11.70 -50.93
N SER A 500 20.86 -11.40 -50.22
CA SER A 500 21.56 -10.10 -50.25
C SER A 500 20.65 -8.89 -49.98
N VAL A 501 19.77 -9.01 -48.97
CA VAL A 501 18.77 -7.98 -48.62
C VAL A 501 19.21 -7.18 -47.40
N ASP A 502 19.35 -5.86 -47.57
CA ASP A 502 19.53 -4.92 -46.45
C ASP A 502 18.18 -4.59 -45.79
N ILE A 503 18.03 -5.00 -44.53
CA ILE A 503 16.82 -4.75 -43.72
C ILE A 503 17.00 -3.52 -42.82
N ARG A 504 18.21 -3.29 -42.33
CA ARG A 504 18.49 -2.23 -41.35
C ARG A 504 18.25 -0.86 -41.95
N THR A 505 18.79 -0.57 -43.14
CA THR A 505 18.77 0.78 -43.70
C THR A 505 17.34 1.28 -43.96
N PRO A 506 16.44 0.51 -44.61
CA PRO A 506 15.06 0.96 -44.83
C PRO A 506 14.30 1.23 -43.53
N ILE A 507 14.39 0.33 -42.55
CA ILE A 507 13.67 0.46 -41.27
C ILE A 507 14.23 1.62 -40.45
N SER A 508 15.56 1.72 -40.32
CA SER A 508 16.22 2.79 -39.58
C SER A 508 15.91 4.16 -40.18
N SER A 509 15.90 4.26 -41.52
CA SER A 509 15.59 5.51 -42.22
C SER A 509 14.13 5.91 -42.05
N ALA A 510 13.21 4.95 -42.06
CA ALA A 510 11.78 5.20 -41.95
C ALA A 510 11.29 5.50 -40.54
N LEU A 511 11.95 4.95 -39.51
CA LEU A 511 11.50 5.04 -38.11
C LEU A 511 12.42 5.88 -37.21
N HIS A 512 13.61 6.24 -37.71
CA HIS A 512 14.65 6.96 -36.94
C HIS A 512 15.05 6.25 -35.64
N LEU A 513 15.13 4.92 -35.70
CA LEU A 513 15.47 4.05 -34.57
C LEU A 513 16.61 3.10 -34.95
N PRO A 514 17.46 2.68 -33.99
CA PRO A 514 18.45 1.65 -34.24
C PRO A 514 17.76 0.31 -34.53
N VAL A 515 18.35 -0.47 -35.45
CA VAL A 515 17.78 -1.74 -35.93
C VAL A 515 18.77 -2.89 -35.78
N TRP A 516 18.37 -3.95 -35.11
CA TRP A 516 19.09 -5.21 -35.01
C TRP A 516 18.37 -6.27 -35.83
N VAL A 517 19.13 -7.11 -36.51
CA VAL A 517 18.61 -8.18 -37.37
C VAL A 517 19.40 -9.44 -37.06
N ASP A 518 18.74 -10.55 -36.81
CA ASP A 518 19.40 -11.85 -36.65
C ASP A 518 18.49 -12.97 -37.18
N ASN A 519 19.06 -14.17 -37.31
CA ASN A 519 18.33 -15.37 -37.65
C ASN A 519 17.26 -15.69 -36.59
N ASP A 520 16.15 -16.28 -37.01
CA ASP A 520 15.01 -16.65 -36.17
C ASP A 520 15.37 -17.66 -35.05
N GLY A 521 16.21 -18.66 -35.34
CA GLY A 521 16.77 -19.59 -34.36
C GLY A 521 17.69 -18.91 -33.33
N ASN A 522 18.55 -18.01 -33.79
CA ASN A 522 19.38 -17.18 -32.91
C ASN A 522 18.51 -16.29 -32.01
N CYS A 523 17.49 -15.63 -32.57
CA CYS A 523 16.54 -14.82 -31.81
C CYS A 523 15.83 -15.66 -30.74
N ALA A 524 15.27 -16.82 -31.09
CA ALA A 524 14.63 -17.71 -30.12
C ALA A 524 15.58 -18.07 -28.97
N THR A 525 16.86 -18.28 -29.27
CA THR A 525 17.90 -18.54 -28.26
C THR A 525 18.18 -17.34 -27.36
N LEU A 526 18.20 -16.12 -27.91
CA LEU A 526 18.31 -14.88 -27.12
C LEU A 526 17.10 -14.66 -26.21
N ALA A 527 15.91 -15.03 -26.67
CA ALA A 527 14.69 -14.98 -25.85
C ALA A 527 14.82 -15.92 -24.64
N GLU A 528 15.31 -17.14 -24.85
CA GLU A 528 15.57 -18.09 -23.75
C GLU A 528 16.63 -17.56 -22.79
N ARG A 529 17.68 -16.91 -23.30
CA ARG A 529 18.73 -16.28 -22.47
C ARG A 529 18.16 -15.18 -21.57
N LYS A 530 17.22 -14.38 -22.06
CA LYS A 530 16.70 -13.20 -21.33
C LYS A 530 15.47 -13.50 -20.48
N PHE A 531 14.50 -14.23 -21.04
CA PHE A 531 13.16 -14.41 -20.48
C PHE A 531 12.83 -15.86 -20.11
N GLY A 532 13.51 -16.84 -20.72
CA GLY A 532 13.18 -18.25 -20.56
C GLY A 532 14.18 -19.03 -19.70
N HIS A 533 14.33 -20.32 -20.03
CA HIS A 533 15.11 -21.27 -19.26
C HIS A 533 16.63 -21.12 -19.41
N GLY A 534 17.09 -20.40 -20.43
CA GLY A 534 18.51 -20.09 -20.65
C GLY A 534 19.03 -18.98 -19.72
N LYS A 535 18.19 -18.38 -18.89
CA LYS A 535 18.57 -17.28 -18.00
C LYS A 535 19.63 -17.70 -16.98
N GLY A 536 20.80 -17.07 -17.04
CA GLY A 536 21.93 -17.36 -16.15
C GLY A 536 22.67 -18.65 -16.51
N VAL A 537 22.37 -19.28 -17.65
CA VAL A 537 23.06 -20.47 -18.13
C VAL A 537 24.13 -20.06 -19.14
N GLU A 538 25.38 -20.37 -18.83
CA GLU A 538 26.52 -19.92 -19.63
C GLU A 538 26.63 -20.61 -21.00
N ASN A 539 26.28 -21.89 -21.08
CA ASN A 539 26.40 -22.71 -22.29
C ASN A 539 25.12 -23.54 -22.49
N PHE A 540 24.33 -23.20 -23.51
CA PHE A 540 23.10 -23.90 -23.86
C PHE A 540 22.79 -23.83 -25.35
N VAL A 541 21.94 -24.74 -25.82
CA VAL A 541 21.46 -24.78 -27.21
C VAL A 541 19.95 -24.77 -27.23
N THR A 542 19.36 -23.97 -28.12
CA THR A 542 17.92 -24.01 -28.39
C THR A 542 17.67 -24.59 -29.77
N ILE A 543 16.68 -25.47 -29.88
CA ILE A 543 16.19 -26.02 -31.14
C ILE A 543 14.73 -25.62 -31.27
N ILE A 544 14.41 -24.86 -32.32
CA ILE A 544 13.05 -24.39 -32.59
C ILE A 544 12.44 -25.18 -33.74
N THR A 545 11.32 -25.85 -33.46
CA THR A 545 10.59 -26.69 -34.41
C THR A 545 9.31 -25.99 -34.87
N GLY A 546 9.22 -25.70 -36.16
CA GLY A 546 8.06 -25.06 -36.79
C GLY A 546 7.86 -25.61 -38.19
N THR A 547 7.70 -24.73 -39.18
CA THR A 547 7.69 -25.15 -40.60
C THR A 547 8.99 -25.87 -40.96
N GLY A 548 10.13 -25.36 -40.49
CA GLY A 548 11.46 -25.98 -40.53
C GLY A 548 12.01 -26.26 -39.12
N ILE A 549 13.32 -26.49 -39.01
CA ILE A 549 14.04 -26.60 -37.73
C ILE A 549 15.16 -25.57 -37.69
N GLY A 550 15.00 -24.55 -36.85
CA GLY A 550 16.05 -23.58 -36.55
C GLY A 550 16.78 -23.92 -35.26
N GLY A 551 17.83 -23.17 -34.97
CA GLY A 551 18.51 -23.27 -33.69
C GLY A 551 19.46 -22.13 -33.40
N GLY A 552 19.99 -22.12 -32.19
CA GLY A 552 21.03 -21.19 -31.77
C GLY A 552 21.86 -21.80 -30.66
N ILE A 553 23.11 -21.35 -30.57
CA ILE A 553 24.09 -21.85 -29.60
C ILE A 553 24.59 -20.67 -28.79
N ILE A 554 24.43 -20.74 -27.46
CA ILE A 554 25.06 -19.85 -26.51
C ILE A 554 26.28 -20.55 -25.92
N GLN A 555 27.43 -19.90 -26.01
CA GLN A 555 28.68 -20.33 -25.40
C GLN A 555 29.33 -19.13 -24.71
N HIS A 556 29.76 -19.29 -23.46
CA HIS A 556 30.30 -18.20 -22.65
C HIS A 556 29.36 -16.98 -22.57
N ASN A 557 28.05 -17.24 -22.43
CA ASN A 557 26.96 -16.24 -22.43
C ASN A 557 26.71 -15.49 -23.76
N GLU A 558 27.42 -15.81 -24.84
CA GLU A 558 27.27 -15.14 -26.13
C GLU A 558 26.83 -16.09 -27.25
N LEU A 559 26.16 -15.56 -28.26
CA LEU A 559 25.77 -16.33 -29.45
C LEU A 559 26.99 -16.70 -30.28
N ILE A 560 26.98 -17.92 -30.81
CA ILE A 560 27.92 -18.34 -31.86
C ILE A 560 27.26 -18.11 -33.23
N HIS A 561 27.68 -17.05 -33.95
CA HIS A 561 27.26 -16.83 -35.33
C HIS A 561 28.11 -17.59 -36.37
N GLY A 562 29.34 -17.96 -36.01
CA GLY A 562 30.31 -18.59 -36.91
C GLY A 562 31.00 -17.59 -37.85
N SER A 563 32.03 -18.05 -38.56
CA SER A 563 32.90 -17.18 -39.39
C SER A 563 32.19 -16.51 -40.56
N THR A 564 31.11 -17.12 -41.06
CA THR A 564 30.32 -16.63 -42.19
C THR A 564 28.83 -16.58 -41.85
N PHE A 565 28.49 -16.39 -40.58
CA PHE A 565 27.11 -16.26 -40.10
C PHE A 565 26.20 -17.47 -40.45
N CYS A 566 26.76 -18.68 -40.33
CA CYS A 566 26.09 -19.94 -40.69
C CYS A 566 26.25 -21.01 -39.60
N ALA A 567 26.70 -20.64 -38.40
CA ALA A 567 26.64 -21.55 -37.26
C ALA A 567 25.18 -21.74 -36.82
N ALA A 568 24.92 -22.83 -36.10
CA ALA A 568 23.61 -23.17 -35.56
C ALA A 568 22.47 -23.35 -36.60
N GLU A 569 22.80 -23.66 -37.86
CA GLU A 569 21.86 -24.22 -38.84
C GLU A 569 21.52 -25.69 -38.49
N LEU A 570 20.99 -25.91 -37.29
CA LEU A 570 20.88 -27.21 -36.64
C LEU A 570 19.92 -28.15 -37.38
N GLY A 571 18.91 -27.61 -38.07
CA GLY A 571 17.99 -28.39 -38.91
C GLY A 571 18.66 -29.17 -40.02
N HIS A 572 19.86 -28.74 -40.44
CA HIS A 572 20.60 -29.35 -41.55
C HIS A 572 21.66 -30.36 -41.11
N ILE A 573 21.74 -30.69 -39.82
CA ILE A 573 22.56 -31.82 -39.34
C ILE A 573 22.06 -33.10 -40.01
N VAL A 574 22.97 -33.80 -40.69
CA VAL A 574 22.67 -35.05 -41.41
C VAL A 574 22.79 -36.23 -40.45
N VAL A 575 21.75 -37.06 -40.40
CA VAL A 575 21.66 -38.25 -39.52
C VAL A 575 21.42 -39.55 -40.28
N SER A 576 21.33 -39.50 -41.62
CA SER A 576 21.15 -40.68 -42.47
C SER A 576 21.89 -40.54 -43.80
N LEU A 577 22.56 -41.61 -44.23
CA LEU A 577 23.20 -41.70 -45.54
C LEU A 577 22.18 -41.85 -46.69
N GLU A 578 21.05 -42.50 -46.43
CA GLU A 578 19.97 -42.76 -47.40
C GLU A 578 18.63 -42.20 -46.89
N GLY A 579 18.65 -40.94 -46.43
CA GLY A 579 17.49 -40.27 -45.85
C GLY A 579 16.61 -39.52 -46.87
N PRO A 580 15.49 -38.91 -46.40
CA PRO A 580 14.59 -38.14 -47.25
C PRO A 580 15.25 -36.86 -47.75
N GLU A 581 14.78 -36.35 -48.89
CA GLU A 581 15.22 -35.09 -49.47
C GLU A 581 14.84 -33.89 -48.59
N CYS A 582 15.82 -33.00 -48.37
CA CYS A 582 15.65 -31.76 -47.65
C CYS A 582 15.47 -30.58 -48.60
N MET A 583 14.72 -29.56 -48.18
CA MET A 583 14.52 -28.34 -48.98
C MET A 583 15.81 -27.53 -49.20
N CYS A 584 16.85 -27.78 -48.40
CA CYS A 584 18.16 -27.18 -48.60
C CYS A 584 18.91 -27.75 -49.83
N GLY A 585 18.44 -28.84 -50.42
CA GLY A 585 19.06 -29.54 -51.55
C GLY A 585 19.91 -30.75 -51.18
N SER A 586 20.05 -31.06 -49.89
CA SER A 586 20.71 -32.28 -49.39
C SER A 586 19.68 -33.38 -49.07
N HIS A 587 20.10 -34.47 -48.44
CA HIS A 587 19.25 -35.55 -47.96
C HIS A 587 19.65 -36.01 -46.55
N GLY A 588 18.70 -36.55 -45.78
CA GLY A 588 18.96 -37.10 -44.45
C GLY A 588 19.18 -36.06 -43.33
N CYS A 589 18.89 -34.78 -43.59
CA CYS A 589 18.87 -33.73 -42.56
C CYS A 589 17.78 -33.99 -41.51
N ILE A 590 18.02 -33.62 -40.24
CA ILE A 590 16.99 -33.75 -39.19
C ILE A 590 15.69 -32.99 -39.52
N GLU A 591 15.78 -31.85 -40.21
CA GLU A 591 14.62 -31.07 -40.67
C GLU A 591 13.74 -31.87 -41.64
N ALA A 592 14.36 -32.69 -42.51
CA ALA A 592 13.65 -33.51 -43.48
C ALA A 592 12.86 -34.66 -42.83
N TYR A 593 13.17 -34.99 -41.57
CA TYR A 593 12.42 -35.96 -40.77
C TYR A 593 11.42 -35.30 -39.81
N SER A 594 11.84 -34.23 -39.12
CA SER A 594 11.23 -33.84 -37.85
C SER A 594 10.57 -32.46 -37.85
N SER A 595 10.66 -31.71 -38.97
CA SER A 595 9.96 -30.44 -39.11
C SER A 595 8.45 -30.61 -39.30
N GLY A 596 7.68 -29.55 -39.04
CA GLY A 596 6.24 -29.54 -39.32
C GLY A 596 5.92 -29.81 -40.79
N LEU A 597 6.76 -29.32 -41.71
CA LEU A 597 6.59 -29.60 -43.15
C LEU A 597 6.90 -31.07 -43.47
N ALA A 598 7.91 -31.69 -42.84
CA ALA A 598 8.20 -33.12 -43.02
C ALA A 598 7.04 -33.99 -42.50
N LEU A 599 6.55 -33.71 -41.28
CA LEU A 599 5.41 -34.42 -40.72
C LEU A 599 4.14 -34.20 -41.54
N GLN A 600 3.91 -33.00 -42.07
CA GLN A 600 2.78 -32.73 -42.96
C GLN A 600 2.85 -33.57 -44.25
N ARG A 601 4.04 -33.70 -44.86
CA ARG A 601 4.21 -34.54 -46.06
C ARG A 601 3.87 -36.00 -45.77
N GLU A 602 4.35 -36.52 -44.65
CA GLU A 602 4.05 -37.90 -44.23
C GLU A 602 2.58 -38.09 -43.86
N ALA A 603 1.97 -37.11 -43.19
CA ALA A 603 0.53 -37.12 -42.90
C ALA A 603 -0.28 -37.18 -44.19
N LYS A 604 0.06 -36.33 -45.17
CA LYS A 604 -0.58 -36.33 -46.47
C LYS A 604 -0.39 -37.66 -47.20
N ARG A 605 0.82 -38.21 -47.20
CA ARG A 605 1.11 -39.53 -47.79
C ARG A 605 0.23 -40.63 -47.19
N LEU A 606 0.13 -40.70 -45.85
CA LEU A 606 -0.76 -41.66 -45.19
C LEU A 606 -2.24 -41.40 -45.49
N HIS A 607 -2.65 -40.14 -45.64
CA HIS A 607 -4.03 -39.81 -45.97
C HIS A 607 -4.38 -40.21 -47.40
N ASP A 608 -3.50 -39.91 -48.37
CA ASP A 608 -3.67 -40.26 -49.79
C ASP A 608 -3.69 -41.80 -50.00
N GLU A 609 -3.09 -42.56 -49.08
CA GLU A 609 -3.13 -44.03 -49.03
C GLU A 609 -4.29 -44.61 -48.19
N ASP A 610 -5.21 -43.78 -47.67
CA ASP A 610 -6.32 -44.15 -46.77
C ASP A 610 -5.88 -44.82 -45.45
N LEU A 611 -4.69 -44.48 -44.95
CA LEU A 611 -4.06 -45.09 -43.78
C LEU A 611 -3.93 -44.15 -42.57
N LEU A 612 -4.29 -42.88 -42.70
CA LEU A 612 -4.13 -41.89 -41.62
C LEU A 612 -5.26 -41.92 -40.60
N LEU A 613 -6.51 -42.02 -41.06
CA LEU A 613 -7.69 -41.85 -40.21
C LEU A 613 -7.99 -43.12 -39.41
N VAL A 614 -8.31 -42.95 -38.12
CA VAL A 614 -8.75 -44.00 -37.20
C VAL A 614 -10.11 -43.65 -36.59
N GLU A 615 -10.78 -44.62 -35.97
CA GLU A 615 -12.08 -44.39 -35.32
C GLU A 615 -12.02 -43.20 -34.35
N GLY A 616 -12.92 -42.23 -34.52
CA GLY A 616 -12.95 -40.99 -33.74
C GLY A 616 -12.27 -39.78 -34.39
N MET A 617 -11.63 -39.93 -35.56
CA MET A 617 -11.16 -38.80 -36.37
C MET A 617 -12.11 -38.50 -37.53
N SER A 618 -12.34 -37.22 -37.79
CA SER A 618 -12.88 -36.73 -39.06
C SER A 618 -12.02 -35.58 -39.56
N VAL A 619 -11.68 -35.60 -40.84
CA VAL A 619 -11.04 -34.47 -41.52
C VAL A 619 -12.10 -33.83 -42.39
N ASN A 620 -12.30 -32.53 -42.24
CA ASN A 620 -13.27 -31.82 -43.04
C ASN A 620 -12.77 -31.76 -44.50
N ASN A 621 -13.61 -32.04 -45.50
CA ASN A 621 -13.20 -32.06 -46.91
C ASN A 621 -12.65 -30.70 -47.43
N LYS A 622 -12.76 -29.63 -46.65
CA LYS A 622 -12.21 -28.29 -46.96
C LYS A 622 -10.87 -28.00 -46.26
N GLU A 623 -10.40 -28.86 -45.36
CA GLU A 623 -9.21 -28.65 -44.55
C GLU A 623 -8.02 -29.45 -45.09
N GLN A 624 -6.83 -28.83 -45.15
CA GLN A 624 -5.62 -29.52 -45.57
C GLN A 624 -5.04 -30.35 -44.43
N VAL A 625 -4.67 -31.60 -44.73
CA VAL A 625 -3.94 -32.46 -43.80
C VAL A 625 -2.61 -31.81 -43.41
N ASN A 626 -2.31 -31.84 -42.11
CA ASN A 626 -1.14 -31.20 -41.51
C ASN A 626 -0.55 -32.07 -40.37
N ALA A 627 0.52 -31.62 -39.74
CA ALA A 627 1.21 -32.36 -38.68
C ALA A 627 0.34 -32.69 -37.46
N THR A 628 -0.66 -31.86 -37.11
CA THR A 628 -1.52 -32.12 -35.93
C THR A 628 -2.43 -33.33 -36.17
N HIS A 629 -2.85 -33.56 -37.41
CA HIS A 629 -3.60 -34.75 -37.78
C HIS A 629 -2.77 -36.03 -37.58
N LEU A 630 -1.48 -36.01 -37.93
CA LEU A 630 -0.58 -37.14 -37.70
C LEU A 630 -0.38 -37.44 -36.22
N LEU A 631 -0.20 -36.37 -35.41
CA LEU A 631 -0.05 -36.48 -33.96
C LEU A 631 -1.33 -37.04 -33.30
N ASN A 632 -2.49 -36.59 -33.75
CA ASN A 632 -3.78 -37.08 -33.24
C ASN A 632 -4.04 -38.54 -33.67
N ALA A 633 -3.70 -38.91 -34.90
CA ALA A 633 -3.81 -40.29 -35.36
C ALA A 633 -2.96 -41.24 -34.52
N ALA A 634 -1.71 -40.85 -34.22
CA ALA A 634 -0.84 -41.62 -33.33
C ALA A 634 -1.42 -41.73 -31.91
N ARG A 635 -1.93 -40.63 -31.33
CA ARG A 635 -2.59 -40.65 -30.00
C ARG A 635 -3.80 -41.58 -29.94
N LEU A 636 -4.50 -41.77 -31.06
CA LEU A 636 -5.64 -42.66 -31.19
C LEU A 636 -5.25 -44.09 -31.64
N GLY A 637 -3.96 -44.43 -31.61
CA GLY A 637 -3.47 -45.79 -31.82
C GLY A 637 -3.11 -46.16 -33.26
N ASN A 638 -2.93 -45.17 -34.16
CA ASN A 638 -2.44 -45.45 -35.51
C ASN A 638 -0.94 -45.81 -35.48
N SER A 639 -0.65 -47.11 -35.56
CA SER A 639 0.72 -47.66 -35.54
C SER A 639 1.65 -47.10 -36.63
N LYS A 640 1.14 -46.74 -37.83
CA LYS A 640 1.96 -46.12 -38.88
C LYS A 640 2.33 -44.69 -38.52
N ALA A 641 1.38 -43.92 -37.98
CA ALA A 641 1.64 -42.57 -37.50
C ALA A 641 2.64 -42.59 -36.32
N GLU A 642 2.49 -43.53 -35.38
CA GLU A 642 3.45 -43.73 -34.29
C GLU A 642 4.85 -44.05 -34.81
N SER A 643 4.98 -44.94 -35.80
CA SER A 643 6.27 -45.29 -36.40
C SER A 643 6.95 -44.08 -37.07
N ILE A 644 6.18 -43.21 -37.72
CA ILE A 644 6.70 -41.99 -38.36
C ILE A 644 7.19 -41.00 -37.29
N LEU A 645 6.38 -40.77 -36.24
CA LEU A 645 6.76 -39.88 -35.14
C LEU A 645 7.97 -40.41 -34.35
N HIS A 646 8.05 -41.72 -34.15
CA HIS A 646 9.22 -42.36 -33.53
C HIS A 646 10.48 -42.13 -34.38
N THR A 647 10.37 -42.28 -35.71
CA THR A 647 11.49 -42.02 -36.63
C THR A 647 11.91 -40.56 -36.59
N ALA A 648 10.95 -39.63 -36.59
CA ALA A 648 11.20 -38.20 -36.48
C ALA A 648 11.88 -37.85 -35.14
N GLY A 649 11.35 -38.33 -34.01
CA GLY A 649 11.96 -38.12 -32.69
C GLY A 649 13.36 -38.74 -32.58
N THR A 650 13.58 -39.89 -33.22
CA THR A 650 14.90 -40.52 -33.29
C THR A 650 15.89 -39.67 -34.08
N ALA A 651 15.50 -39.19 -35.26
CA ALA A 651 16.34 -38.33 -36.09
C ALA A 651 16.72 -37.03 -35.36
N LEU A 652 15.75 -36.36 -34.74
CA LEU A 652 16.01 -35.16 -33.93
C LEU A 652 16.93 -35.46 -32.74
N GLY A 653 16.68 -36.56 -32.03
CA GLY A 653 17.52 -37.02 -30.92
C GLY A 653 18.97 -37.27 -31.35
N LEU A 654 19.19 -37.90 -32.51
CA LEU A 654 20.54 -38.11 -33.07
C LEU A 654 21.23 -36.79 -33.43
N GLY A 655 20.48 -35.84 -33.99
CA GLY A 655 20.99 -34.48 -34.22
C GLY A 655 21.45 -33.81 -32.92
N ILE A 656 20.67 -33.97 -31.84
CA ILE A 656 21.05 -33.45 -30.52
C ILE A 656 22.27 -34.18 -29.97
N VAL A 657 22.38 -35.50 -30.12
CA VAL A 657 23.58 -36.25 -29.71
C VAL A 657 24.84 -35.70 -30.41
N ASN A 658 24.76 -35.39 -31.71
CA ASN A 658 25.86 -34.76 -32.43
C ASN A 658 26.23 -33.40 -31.80
N ILE A 659 25.24 -32.58 -31.46
CA ILE A 659 25.46 -31.29 -30.78
C ILE A 659 26.12 -31.48 -29.42
N LEU A 660 25.66 -32.46 -28.63
CA LEU A 660 26.24 -32.75 -27.32
C LEU A 660 27.72 -33.14 -27.43
N HIS A 661 28.11 -33.89 -28.47
CA HIS A 661 29.51 -34.30 -28.65
C HIS A 661 30.41 -33.20 -29.19
N MET A 662 29.85 -32.19 -29.87
CA MET A 662 30.61 -31.06 -30.43
C MET A 662 30.72 -29.88 -29.46
N ILE A 663 29.61 -29.53 -28.79
CA ILE A 663 29.48 -28.30 -28.00
C ILE A 663 29.43 -28.60 -26.50
N ASN A 664 28.93 -29.77 -26.11
CA ASN A 664 28.71 -30.16 -24.72
C ASN A 664 27.96 -29.10 -23.88
N PRO A 665 26.75 -28.69 -24.28
CA PRO A 665 25.97 -27.72 -23.53
C PRO A 665 25.45 -28.32 -22.21
N SER A 666 25.27 -27.47 -21.22
CA SER A 666 24.65 -27.85 -19.94
C SER A 666 23.12 -28.02 -20.04
N LEU A 667 22.53 -27.41 -21.06
CA LEU A 667 21.09 -27.35 -21.30
C LEU A 667 20.77 -27.38 -22.80
N VAL A 668 19.78 -28.17 -23.19
CA VAL A 668 19.13 -28.16 -24.50
C VAL A 668 17.67 -27.74 -24.30
N ILE A 669 17.25 -26.70 -25.01
CA ILE A 669 15.88 -26.18 -24.96
C ILE A 669 15.18 -26.53 -26.27
N LEU A 670 14.09 -27.28 -26.19
CA LEU A 670 13.23 -27.58 -27.33
C LEU A 670 12.09 -26.57 -27.36
N SER A 671 11.87 -25.93 -28.49
CA SER A 671 10.86 -24.89 -28.65
C SER A 671 10.00 -25.11 -29.89
N GLY A 672 8.84 -24.45 -29.92
CA GLY A 672 7.84 -24.55 -30.98
C GLY A 672 6.84 -25.69 -30.78
N VAL A 673 5.87 -25.77 -31.69
CA VAL A 673 4.65 -26.57 -31.53
C VAL A 673 4.87 -28.08 -31.46
N LEU A 674 6.05 -28.57 -31.86
CA LEU A 674 6.41 -29.99 -31.80
C LEU A 674 7.33 -30.33 -30.62
N ALA A 675 7.74 -29.35 -29.81
CA ALA A 675 8.75 -29.55 -28.77
C ALA A 675 8.31 -30.58 -27.71
N GLU A 676 7.09 -30.45 -27.17
CA GLU A 676 6.55 -31.39 -26.19
C GLU A 676 6.50 -32.83 -26.71
N HIS A 677 6.20 -33.00 -28.00
CA HIS A 677 6.15 -34.31 -28.63
C HIS A 677 7.51 -34.96 -28.77
N TYR A 678 8.57 -34.16 -28.90
CA TYR A 678 9.93 -34.66 -29.07
C TYR A 678 10.73 -34.79 -27.79
N GLU A 679 10.30 -34.18 -26.68
CA GLU A 679 11.07 -34.19 -25.43
C GLU A 679 11.44 -35.61 -24.98
N ASN A 680 10.46 -36.50 -24.87
CA ASN A 680 10.67 -37.87 -24.42
C ASN A 680 11.51 -38.71 -25.40
N PRO A 681 11.19 -38.75 -26.72
CA PRO A 681 12.03 -39.42 -27.71
C PRO A 681 13.49 -38.93 -27.69
N VAL A 682 13.70 -37.61 -27.61
CA VAL A 682 15.04 -37.01 -27.58
C VAL A 682 15.81 -37.48 -26.35
N ARG A 683 15.21 -37.41 -25.16
CA ARG A 683 15.84 -37.89 -23.92
C ARG A 683 16.22 -39.37 -24.00
N GLN A 684 15.37 -40.19 -24.61
CA GLN A 684 15.63 -41.61 -24.80
C GLN A 684 16.81 -41.86 -25.76
N VAL A 685 16.89 -41.12 -26.87
CA VAL A 685 18.03 -41.24 -27.79
C VAL A 685 19.32 -40.79 -27.13
N ILE A 686 19.31 -39.70 -26.36
CA ILE A 686 20.48 -39.23 -25.62
C ILE A 686 20.97 -40.31 -24.64
N SER A 687 20.07 -40.91 -23.85
CA SER A 687 20.47 -41.94 -22.88
C SER A 687 21.02 -43.21 -23.54
N GLN A 688 20.57 -43.53 -24.75
CA GLN A 688 21.01 -44.72 -25.49
C GLN A 688 22.29 -44.50 -26.32
N ARG A 689 22.50 -43.29 -26.85
CA ARG A 689 23.50 -43.03 -27.91
C ARG A 689 24.57 -42.01 -27.52
N ALA A 690 24.33 -41.13 -26.54
CA ALA A 690 25.34 -40.17 -26.12
C ALA A 690 26.42 -40.84 -25.25
N LEU A 691 27.65 -40.31 -25.30
CA LEU A 691 28.71 -40.62 -24.34
C LEU A 691 28.23 -40.38 -22.91
N LEU A 692 28.66 -41.22 -21.97
CA LEU A 692 28.23 -41.18 -20.56
C LEU A 692 28.31 -39.77 -19.95
N SER A 693 29.38 -39.02 -20.24
CA SER A 693 29.58 -37.66 -19.73
C SER A 693 28.54 -36.65 -20.21
N ALA A 694 27.88 -36.90 -21.35
CA ALA A 694 26.87 -36.03 -21.94
C ALA A 694 25.43 -36.50 -21.67
N GLN A 695 25.22 -37.68 -21.08
CA GLN A 695 23.88 -38.20 -20.76
C GLN A 695 23.18 -37.39 -19.67
N GLY A 696 23.94 -36.65 -18.85
CA GLY A 696 23.42 -35.77 -17.80
C GLY A 696 22.93 -34.41 -18.28
N THR A 697 23.06 -34.07 -19.58
CA THR A 697 22.58 -32.79 -20.12
C THR A 697 21.07 -32.67 -19.96
N LYS A 698 20.62 -31.54 -19.39
CA LYS A 698 19.20 -31.27 -19.22
C LYS A 698 18.59 -30.96 -20.58
N VAL A 699 17.46 -31.59 -20.88
CA VAL A 699 16.58 -31.22 -21.99
C VAL A 699 15.35 -30.57 -21.37
N MET A 700 14.86 -29.44 -21.88
CA MET A 700 13.63 -28.80 -21.39
C MET A 700 12.81 -28.28 -22.56
N VAL A 701 11.50 -28.19 -22.39
CA VAL A 701 10.60 -27.53 -23.35
C VAL A 701 10.50 -26.05 -22.98
N SER A 702 10.54 -25.18 -23.98
CA SER A 702 10.38 -23.73 -23.83
C SER A 702 8.98 -23.38 -23.35
N GLU A 703 8.89 -22.50 -22.35
CA GLU A 703 7.62 -21.92 -21.87
C GLU A 703 7.26 -20.61 -22.60
N LEU A 704 8.08 -20.15 -23.55
CA LEU A 704 7.87 -18.91 -24.28
C LEU A 704 6.95 -19.12 -25.48
N GLU A 705 5.87 -18.34 -25.56
CA GLU A 705 4.85 -18.47 -26.62
C GLU A 705 5.37 -18.05 -28.01
N ASP A 706 6.08 -16.92 -28.10
CA ASP A 706 6.68 -16.41 -29.36
C ASP A 706 8.21 -16.17 -29.20
N PRO A 707 9.05 -17.22 -29.11
CA PRO A 707 10.48 -17.09 -28.82
C PRO A 707 11.23 -16.22 -29.83
N ALA A 708 10.98 -16.40 -31.14
CA ALA A 708 11.65 -15.62 -32.18
C ALA A 708 11.34 -14.11 -32.06
N LEU A 709 10.09 -13.76 -31.77
CA LEU A 709 9.64 -12.37 -31.62
C LEU A 709 10.16 -11.73 -30.31
N LEU A 710 10.12 -12.47 -29.20
CA LEU A 710 10.72 -12.03 -27.93
C LEU A 710 12.24 -11.91 -28.04
N GLY A 711 12.87 -12.75 -28.86
CA GLY A 711 14.27 -12.70 -29.21
C GLY A 711 14.66 -11.43 -29.94
N ALA A 712 13.88 -11.08 -30.96
CA ALA A 712 14.01 -9.82 -31.66
C ALA A 712 13.91 -8.62 -30.69
N ALA A 713 12.92 -8.62 -29.79
CA ALA A 713 12.81 -7.59 -28.74
C ALA A 713 14.05 -7.56 -27.80
N SER A 714 14.56 -8.73 -27.42
CA SER A 714 15.69 -8.83 -26.48
C SER A 714 16.95 -8.12 -26.99
N MET A 715 17.22 -8.18 -28.29
CA MET A 715 18.37 -7.47 -28.90
C MET A 715 18.28 -5.97 -28.65
N VAL A 716 17.10 -5.38 -28.86
CA VAL A 716 16.88 -3.95 -28.58
C VAL A 716 17.07 -3.68 -27.08
N LEU A 717 16.40 -4.45 -26.23
CA LEU A 717 16.37 -4.19 -24.79
C LEU A 717 17.74 -4.35 -24.11
N ASP A 718 18.58 -5.28 -24.60
CA ASP A 718 19.92 -5.52 -24.05
C ASP A 718 20.99 -4.57 -24.62
N TYR A 719 20.92 -4.26 -25.93
CA TYR A 719 22.02 -3.55 -26.60
C TYR A 719 21.77 -2.05 -26.77
N THR A 720 20.53 -1.55 -26.70
CA THR A 720 20.25 -0.10 -26.76
C THR A 720 20.70 0.64 -25.49
N THR A 721 20.76 -0.06 -24.35
CA THR A 721 21.15 0.51 -23.04
C THR A 721 22.65 0.42 -22.78
N ARG A 722 23.35 -0.49 -23.48
CA ARG A 722 24.82 -0.53 -23.51
C ARG A 722 25.30 0.64 -24.37
N ARG A 723 25.63 1.77 -23.75
CA ARG A 723 26.46 2.80 -24.39
C ARG A 723 27.78 2.16 -24.81
N THR A 724 27.87 1.67 -26.04
CA THR A 724 29.14 1.52 -26.74
C THR A 724 29.64 2.94 -27.04
N TYR A 725 30.46 3.48 -26.14
CA TYR A 725 31.42 4.52 -26.47
C TYR A 725 32.61 3.90 -27.19
#